data_AF-A0A932GC16-F1
#
_entry.id   AF-A0A932GC16-F1
#
_cell.length_a   1.000
_cell.length_b   1.000
_cell.length_c   1.000
_cell.angle_alpha   90.00
_cell.angle_beta   90.00
_cell.angle_gamma   90.00
#
_symmetry.space_group_name_H-M   'P 1'
#
loop_
_entity.id
_entity.type
_entity.pdbx_description
1 polymer ?
#
loop_
_entity_poly.entity_id
_entity_poly.type
_entity_poly.pdbx_seq_one_letter_code
_entity_poly.pdbx_strand_id
1 'polypeptide(L)'
;MATATTTGSFFVTGGTLRSDAPSYVERQADQDLLQSLLAGEFCYVLTSRQMGKSSLMVRTATKLRERGVHVVALDLTAIGQNLTPEQWYDGLLSRIGRQLNLEDELEDFWLDHPRFSPVQRFVTALRDVALARRPGRLVTFVDEIDAVRSLPFSTDEFFAAIRECYNRRAEDPELVRLSFCLLGVATPSDLIRDTRTTPFNIGRRIELKDFSEREARALAIGLRHSAEADDSLVRDLLRRILHWTGGHPYLTQRLCRAMADEVEAAPHTETSLRSAKAIDRLCAELFLSPRARDRDDNLLFVRERILRSEADLPSLLDLYLKVRRGERVADDETNPLVSRLALSGIVRAGDYLQVRNRIYHEVFDTEWVMKNTPDAELRRQREAFRKGLLRGGALAAAVLALFAIGAVWLTPRVKHFRAVRLLDTLGGFSRNVSSYRDNGQLLRLEMELSGMEATFKGMGRLVVARPNKLHLTFKLNLGITRRDVRLISDGKQLWLYLPDFREYVLKEAPASYTDILQKEVPGDLLFGAEAIYQTFLSDHPRGLLARRARNITFDGTERVEDQPVYALSWEQPLTDPASKGIPASSRADDRKLLVKAWLNKTNGYPVQVRMDFSRLVTRAPASGPAPGINMTPQRLVLTITFNDVQLNQPSARDTFEFTPPPNARRVENIDTARLFFAVPPPSVQAPPERSLVTPQIPPRDPQAGAQQLDLTAFYNAALTETWHPSASGTAAAGNDLAALPRGLQMFGGRQFDTRGVIQLSGRQLEAVGGVFPAEVKGIKVGQRCRAIHFLHGTGWRVENGTPVALFVVRYADGRLQAIPILYGRDVRDWWAQADETVDSPGPVVAWTGANAATAAAGRALRIYQTTWPNPFPDVEVASLDFFSTMSESAPFVIAITVE
;
A
#
# COMPACT_ATOMS: atom_id res chain seq x y z
N MET A 1 -65.59 14.59 -50.94
CA MET A 1 -65.64 13.18 -50.50
C MET A 1 -64.23 12.63 -50.57
N ALA A 2 -63.54 12.52 -49.44
CA ALA A 2 -62.21 11.93 -49.35
C ALA A 2 -62.35 10.52 -48.78
N THR A 3 -61.92 9.54 -49.57
CA THR A 3 -61.92 8.10 -49.24
C THR A 3 -61.05 7.82 -48.02
N ALA A 4 -61.60 7.04 -47.09
CA ALA A 4 -60.91 6.53 -45.90
C ALA A 4 -59.63 5.81 -46.31
N THR A 5 -58.48 6.39 -45.96
CA THR A 5 -57.18 5.76 -46.12
C THR A 5 -56.94 4.91 -44.88
N THR A 6 -56.65 3.62 -45.06
CA THR A 6 -56.36 2.67 -43.99
C THR A 6 -55.28 3.22 -43.06
N THR A 7 -55.55 3.26 -41.74
CA THR A 7 -54.72 3.90 -40.70
C THR A 7 -53.28 3.37 -40.65
N GLY A 8 -53.07 2.08 -40.94
CA GLY A 8 -51.72 1.50 -41.07
C GLY A 8 -50.84 2.09 -42.19
N SER A 9 -51.39 2.90 -43.12
CA SER A 9 -50.62 3.54 -44.21
C SER A 9 -50.14 4.96 -43.89
N PHE A 10 -50.67 5.60 -42.83
CA PHE A 10 -50.36 7.00 -42.54
C PHE A 10 -48.98 7.16 -41.89
N PHE A 11 -48.69 6.41 -40.83
CA PHE A 11 -47.41 6.49 -40.11
C PHE A 11 -46.34 5.66 -40.82
N VAL A 12 -45.20 6.28 -41.09
CA VAL A 12 -44.06 5.60 -41.71
C VAL A 12 -42.91 5.57 -40.71
N THR A 13 -42.60 4.37 -40.25
CA THR A 13 -41.59 4.11 -39.23
C THR A 13 -40.32 3.60 -39.88
N GLY A 14 -39.29 4.44 -39.95
CA GLY A 14 -38.01 4.12 -40.56
C GLY A 14 -37.92 4.53 -42.04
N GLY A 15 -36.69 4.66 -42.54
CA GLY A 15 -36.43 5.12 -43.91
C GLY A 15 -36.73 6.60 -44.15
N THR A 16 -36.54 7.02 -45.40
CA THR A 16 -36.79 8.40 -45.86
C THR A 16 -38.27 8.56 -46.25
N LEU A 17 -38.93 9.59 -45.71
CA LEU A 17 -40.30 9.93 -46.07
C LEU A 17 -40.33 10.53 -47.49
N ARG A 18 -41.32 10.13 -48.28
CA ARG A 18 -41.60 10.76 -49.57
C ARG A 18 -41.96 12.24 -49.37
N SER A 19 -41.74 13.06 -50.40
CA SER A 19 -42.02 14.50 -50.34
C SER A 19 -43.49 14.84 -50.13
N ASP A 20 -44.41 13.93 -50.46
CA ASP A 20 -45.87 14.06 -50.34
C ASP A 20 -46.45 13.33 -49.11
N ALA A 21 -45.62 12.74 -48.25
CA ALA A 21 -46.09 11.94 -47.13
C ALA A 21 -46.93 12.77 -46.14
N PRO A 22 -48.19 12.38 -45.84
CA PRO A 22 -49.10 13.16 -44.98
C PRO A 22 -48.69 13.15 -43.50
N SER A 23 -47.87 12.17 -43.09
CA SER A 23 -47.28 12.09 -41.75
C SER A 23 -45.98 12.89 -41.59
N TYR A 24 -45.52 13.61 -42.63
CA TYR A 24 -44.38 14.49 -42.49
C TYR A 24 -44.74 15.72 -41.63
N VAL A 25 -43.95 15.95 -40.59
CA VAL A 25 -44.08 17.12 -39.71
C VAL A 25 -43.09 18.18 -40.17
N GLU A 26 -43.61 19.30 -40.69
CA GLU A 26 -42.79 20.45 -41.07
C GLU A 26 -42.27 21.16 -39.82
N ARG A 27 -40.97 21.45 -39.81
CA ARG A 27 -40.24 22.09 -38.71
C ARG A 27 -39.64 23.40 -39.16
N GLN A 28 -39.15 24.19 -38.21
CA GLN A 28 -38.39 25.41 -38.52
C GLN A 28 -37.19 25.14 -39.46
N ALA A 29 -36.51 24.00 -39.28
CA ALA A 29 -35.39 23.57 -40.12
C ALA A 29 -35.74 23.45 -41.62
N ASP A 30 -36.99 23.10 -41.97
CA ASP A 30 -37.46 23.04 -43.36
C ASP A 30 -37.43 24.42 -44.04
N GLN A 31 -37.82 25.45 -43.29
CA GLN A 31 -37.81 26.82 -43.79
C GLN A 31 -36.39 27.35 -43.83
N ASP A 32 -35.62 27.15 -42.75
CA ASP A 32 -34.26 27.67 -42.63
C ASP A 32 -33.36 27.10 -43.73
N LEU A 33 -33.39 25.79 -43.97
CA LEU A 33 -32.57 25.15 -45.00
C LEU A 33 -32.96 25.64 -46.40
N LEU A 34 -34.26 25.69 -46.71
CA LEU A 34 -34.74 26.12 -48.01
C LEU A 34 -34.36 27.56 -48.33
N GLN A 35 -34.53 28.48 -47.38
CA GLN A 35 -34.19 29.89 -47.58
C GLN A 35 -32.67 30.09 -47.73
N SER A 36 -31.88 29.40 -46.92
CA SER A 36 -30.41 29.48 -46.97
C SER A 36 -29.87 28.99 -48.33
N LEU A 37 -30.38 27.86 -48.82
CA LEU A 37 -29.97 27.33 -50.13
C LEU A 37 -30.44 28.22 -51.29
N LEU A 38 -31.63 28.82 -51.19
CA LEU A 38 -32.09 29.83 -52.16
C LEU A 38 -31.26 31.11 -52.13
N ALA A 39 -30.67 31.47 -50.98
CA ALA A 39 -29.74 32.57 -50.88
C ALA A 39 -28.36 32.22 -51.50
N GLY A 40 -28.09 30.93 -51.74
CA GLY A 40 -26.79 30.46 -52.26
C GLY A 40 -25.78 30.19 -51.14
N GLU A 41 -26.25 30.03 -49.90
CA GLU A 41 -25.40 29.65 -48.78
C GLU A 41 -25.02 28.16 -48.88
N PHE A 42 -23.85 27.81 -48.34
CA PHE A 42 -23.55 26.41 -48.05
C PHE A 42 -24.24 26.04 -46.74
N CYS A 43 -24.80 24.83 -46.66
CA CYS A 43 -25.53 24.39 -45.48
C CYS A 43 -25.00 23.06 -44.96
N TYR A 44 -25.21 22.78 -43.68
CA TYR A 44 -25.00 21.43 -43.16
C TYR A 44 -25.97 21.06 -42.05
N VAL A 45 -26.34 19.78 -42.02
CA VAL A 45 -27.25 19.17 -41.04
C VAL A 45 -26.53 17.97 -40.40
N LEU A 46 -25.87 18.24 -39.27
CA LEU A 46 -25.14 17.21 -38.50
C LEU A 46 -25.92 16.92 -37.22
N THR A 47 -26.57 15.75 -37.18
CA THR A 47 -27.36 15.31 -36.03
C THR A 47 -27.46 13.79 -35.98
N SER A 48 -27.96 13.25 -34.87
CA SER A 48 -28.13 11.81 -34.66
C SER A 48 -29.00 11.14 -35.73
N ARG A 49 -28.92 9.80 -35.80
CA ARG A 49 -29.71 9.01 -36.76
C ARG A 49 -31.20 9.21 -36.49
N GLN A 50 -32.02 9.01 -37.52
CA GLN A 50 -33.49 8.99 -37.42
C GLN A 50 -34.16 10.30 -36.94
N MET A 51 -33.45 11.42 -37.09
CA MET A 51 -33.99 12.78 -36.89
C MET A 51 -34.72 13.35 -38.11
N GLY A 52 -34.81 12.59 -39.20
CA GLY A 52 -35.47 13.00 -40.44
C GLY A 52 -34.60 13.87 -41.37
N LYS A 53 -33.27 13.68 -41.36
CA LYS A 53 -32.32 14.39 -42.23
C LYS A 53 -32.63 14.17 -43.72
N SER A 54 -32.68 12.91 -44.15
CA SER A 54 -32.94 12.57 -45.55
C SER A 54 -34.35 12.97 -45.98
N SER A 55 -35.35 12.90 -45.08
CA SER A 55 -36.70 13.40 -45.36
C SER A 55 -36.73 14.93 -45.57
N LEU A 56 -35.99 15.67 -44.75
CA LEU A 56 -35.79 17.12 -44.91
C LEU A 56 -35.11 17.43 -46.25
N MET A 57 -34.07 16.68 -46.61
CA MET A 57 -33.37 16.81 -47.90
C MET A 57 -34.32 16.59 -49.08
N VAL A 58 -35.04 15.47 -49.12
CA VAL A 58 -35.94 15.12 -50.23
C VAL A 58 -37.01 16.21 -50.44
N ARG A 59 -37.61 16.71 -49.36
CA ARG A 59 -38.61 17.78 -49.44
C ARG A 59 -38.00 19.12 -49.89
N THR A 60 -36.84 19.47 -49.36
CA THR A 60 -36.15 20.69 -49.75
C THR A 60 -35.74 20.63 -51.21
N ALA A 61 -35.24 19.48 -51.68
CA ALA A 61 -34.91 19.24 -53.08
C ALA A 61 -36.12 19.41 -53.99
N THR A 62 -37.30 18.87 -53.62
CA THR A 62 -38.54 19.08 -54.38
C THR A 62 -38.92 20.56 -54.44
N LYS A 63 -38.95 21.27 -53.29
CA LYS A 63 -39.27 22.70 -53.24
C LYS A 63 -38.27 23.58 -54.01
N LEU A 64 -37.00 23.19 -54.07
CA LEU A 64 -35.97 23.88 -54.86
C LEU A 64 -36.18 23.66 -56.37
N ARG A 65 -36.48 22.43 -56.79
CA ARG A 65 -36.79 22.12 -58.20
C ARG A 65 -38.03 22.86 -58.69
N GLU A 66 -39.08 22.95 -57.87
CA GLU A 66 -40.28 23.74 -58.17
C GLU A 66 -39.98 25.24 -58.38
N ARG A 67 -38.88 25.74 -57.81
CA ARG A 67 -38.39 27.12 -57.97
C ARG A 67 -37.32 27.27 -59.05
N GLY A 68 -37.14 26.26 -59.90
CA GLY A 68 -36.20 26.29 -61.03
C GLY A 68 -34.72 26.14 -60.66
N VAL A 69 -34.42 25.60 -59.46
CA VAL A 69 -33.04 25.28 -59.05
C VAL A 69 -32.69 23.86 -59.50
N HIS A 70 -31.51 23.68 -60.09
CA HIS A 70 -30.99 22.36 -60.41
C HIS A 70 -30.53 21.70 -59.12
N VAL A 71 -30.97 20.46 -58.86
CA VAL A 71 -30.68 19.76 -57.61
C VAL A 71 -30.14 18.37 -57.86
N VAL A 72 -28.96 18.14 -57.29
CA VAL A 72 -28.28 16.85 -57.24
C VAL A 72 -28.30 16.34 -55.81
N ALA A 73 -28.57 15.05 -55.61
CA ALA A 73 -28.45 14.37 -54.33
C ALA A 73 -27.48 13.19 -54.44
N LEU A 74 -26.41 13.22 -53.65
CA LEU A 74 -25.37 12.20 -53.60
C LEU A 74 -25.46 11.46 -52.27
N ASP A 75 -25.83 10.19 -52.31
CA ASP A 75 -25.71 9.29 -51.17
C ASP A 75 -24.35 8.58 -51.24
N LEU A 76 -23.47 8.91 -50.28
CA LEU A 76 -22.12 8.36 -50.25
C LEU A 76 -22.08 6.87 -49.91
N THR A 77 -23.08 6.34 -49.19
CA THR A 77 -23.12 4.91 -48.87
C THR A 77 -23.32 4.04 -50.11
N ALA A 78 -24.03 4.58 -51.10
CA ALA A 78 -24.36 3.84 -52.31
C ALA A 78 -23.19 3.73 -53.30
N ILE A 79 -22.07 4.44 -53.10
CA ILE A 79 -20.90 4.41 -54.00
C ILE A 79 -20.01 3.19 -53.70
N GLY A 80 -20.05 2.69 -52.47
CA GLY A 80 -19.21 1.60 -51.98
C GLY A 80 -18.08 2.10 -51.08
N GLN A 81 -17.45 1.19 -50.33
CA GLN A 81 -16.45 1.52 -49.30
C GLN A 81 -15.02 1.12 -49.67
N ASN A 82 -14.81 0.20 -50.63
CA ASN A 82 -13.48 -0.29 -51.02
C ASN A 82 -13.09 0.22 -52.41
N LEU A 83 -12.71 1.50 -52.48
CA LEU A 83 -12.50 2.23 -53.74
C LEU A 83 -11.16 2.94 -53.73
N THR A 84 -10.58 3.15 -54.91
CA THR A 84 -9.48 4.12 -55.09
C THR A 84 -10.04 5.54 -55.17
N PRO A 85 -9.21 6.60 -54.94
CA PRO A 85 -9.64 7.98 -55.14
C PRO A 85 -10.22 8.21 -56.54
N GLU A 86 -9.60 7.65 -57.57
CA GLU A 86 -10.09 7.73 -58.96
C GLU A 86 -11.52 7.21 -59.09
N GLN A 87 -11.77 5.98 -58.65
CA GLN A 87 -13.09 5.35 -58.73
C GLN A 87 -14.15 6.11 -57.93
N TRP A 88 -13.74 6.71 -56.81
CA TRP A 88 -14.66 7.42 -55.93
C TRP A 88 -15.10 8.76 -56.52
N TYR A 89 -14.17 9.60 -56.99
CA TYR A 89 -14.48 10.88 -57.60
C TYR A 89 -15.17 10.74 -58.97
N ASP A 90 -14.75 9.77 -59.79
CA ASP A 90 -15.44 9.42 -61.03
C ASP A 90 -16.88 8.94 -60.75
N GLY A 91 -17.05 8.04 -59.78
CA GLY A 91 -18.36 7.56 -59.35
C GLY A 91 -19.28 8.67 -58.83
N LEU A 92 -18.74 9.67 -58.13
CA LEU A 92 -19.47 10.88 -57.76
C LEU A 92 -19.88 11.67 -59.00
N LEU A 93 -18.94 11.97 -59.90
CA LEU A 93 -19.19 12.79 -61.08
C LEU A 93 -20.19 12.14 -62.04
N SER A 94 -20.07 10.83 -62.26
CA SER A 94 -21.00 9.99 -63.02
C SER A 94 -22.45 10.09 -62.49
N ARG A 95 -22.64 10.21 -61.17
CA ARG A 95 -23.98 10.39 -60.55
C ARG A 95 -24.52 11.80 -60.72
N ILE A 96 -23.62 12.79 -60.71
CA ILE A 96 -23.97 14.17 -61.02
C ILE A 96 -24.42 14.26 -62.47
N GLY A 97 -23.68 13.67 -63.40
CA GLY A 97 -24.04 13.57 -64.83
C GLY A 97 -25.42 12.97 -65.02
N ARG A 98 -25.70 11.82 -64.40
CA ARG A 98 -27.02 11.19 -64.47
C ARG A 98 -28.17 12.06 -63.99
N GLN A 99 -27.97 12.81 -62.91
CA GLN A 99 -29.02 13.67 -62.36
C GLN A 99 -29.19 14.99 -63.12
N LEU A 100 -28.12 15.43 -63.79
CA LEU A 100 -28.12 16.62 -64.62
C LEU A 100 -28.30 16.31 -66.10
N ASN A 101 -28.46 15.05 -66.52
CA ASN A 101 -28.46 14.61 -67.92
C ASN A 101 -27.26 15.21 -68.67
N LEU A 102 -26.06 14.94 -68.16
CA LEU A 102 -24.73 15.37 -68.64
C LEU A 102 -23.71 14.22 -68.47
N GLU A 103 -24.16 12.98 -68.67
CA GLU A 103 -23.33 11.79 -68.51
C GLU A 103 -22.10 11.84 -69.43
N ASP A 104 -22.35 11.97 -70.74
CA ASP A 104 -21.30 11.96 -71.77
C ASP A 104 -20.33 13.13 -71.56
N GLU A 105 -20.82 14.36 -71.34
CA GLU A 105 -19.95 15.54 -71.23
C GLU A 105 -19.04 15.50 -69.98
N LEU A 106 -19.51 14.89 -68.89
CA LEU A 106 -18.72 14.74 -67.67
C LEU A 106 -17.74 13.57 -67.74
N GLU A 107 -18.12 12.47 -68.41
CA GLU A 107 -17.22 11.35 -68.68
C GLU A 107 -16.09 11.76 -69.63
N ASP A 108 -16.42 12.44 -70.74
CA ASP A 108 -15.44 12.99 -71.68
C ASP A 108 -14.45 13.91 -70.96
N PHE A 109 -14.96 14.85 -70.16
CA PHE A 109 -14.11 15.75 -69.38
C PHE A 109 -13.18 14.99 -68.42
N TRP A 110 -13.68 13.93 -67.77
CA TRP A 110 -12.90 13.12 -66.85
C TRP A 110 -11.73 12.40 -67.54
N LEU A 111 -12.00 11.81 -68.71
CA LEU A 111 -11.04 11.05 -69.52
C LEU A 111 -10.00 11.96 -70.19
N ASP A 112 -10.39 13.16 -70.62
CA ASP A 112 -9.53 14.11 -71.33
C ASP A 112 -8.50 14.83 -70.43
N HIS A 113 -8.69 14.79 -69.11
CA HIS A 113 -7.84 15.51 -68.15
C HIS A 113 -7.04 14.61 -67.19
N PRO A 114 -6.29 13.58 -67.66
CA PRO A 114 -5.59 12.64 -66.78
C PRO A 114 -4.41 13.26 -66.01
N ARG A 115 -4.02 14.49 -66.35
CA ARG A 115 -2.95 15.23 -65.65
C ARG A 115 -3.44 15.90 -64.37
N PHE A 116 -4.74 16.10 -64.21
CA PHE A 116 -5.32 16.66 -63.01
C PHE A 116 -5.52 15.57 -61.96
N SER A 117 -5.38 15.93 -60.68
CA SER A 117 -5.75 15.01 -59.62
C SER A 117 -7.27 14.72 -59.67
N PRO A 118 -7.73 13.58 -59.11
CA PRO A 118 -9.15 13.22 -59.10
C PRO A 118 -10.06 14.34 -58.55
N VAL A 119 -9.63 14.99 -57.46
CA VAL A 119 -10.37 16.11 -56.86
C VAL A 119 -10.38 17.36 -57.74
N GLN A 120 -9.27 17.66 -58.43
CA GLN A 120 -9.21 18.77 -59.38
C GLN A 120 -10.14 18.54 -60.56
N ARG A 121 -10.18 17.32 -61.11
CA ARG A 121 -11.13 16.96 -62.16
C ARG A 121 -12.57 17.13 -61.70
N PHE A 122 -12.90 16.62 -60.52
CA PHE A 122 -14.25 16.76 -59.95
C PHE A 122 -14.70 18.22 -59.82
N VAL A 123 -13.90 19.08 -59.18
CA VAL A 123 -14.24 20.50 -58.99
C VAL A 123 -14.31 21.26 -60.31
N THR A 124 -13.36 21.01 -61.20
CA THR A 124 -13.28 21.70 -62.50
C THR A 124 -14.45 21.29 -63.39
N ALA A 125 -14.83 20.00 -63.39
CA ALA A 125 -16.00 19.52 -64.13
C ALA A 125 -17.31 20.16 -63.63
N LEU A 126 -17.48 20.35 -62.33
CA LEU A 126 -18.64 21.07 -61.78
C LEU A 126 -18.73 22.50 -62.32
N ARG A 127 -17.57 23.18 -62.42
CA ARG A 127 -17.51 24.57 -62.89
C ARG A 127 -17.62 24.68 -64.41
N ASP A 128 -16.76 23.98 -65.15
CA ASP A 128 -16.58 24.13 -66.60
C ASP A 128 -17.63 23.37 -67.43
N VAL A 129 -18.20 22.31 -66.88
CA VAL A 129 -19.20 21.48 -67.57
C VAL A 129 -20.58 21.68 -66.94
N ALA A 130 -20.75 21.35 -65.66
CA ALA A 130 -22.08 21.32 -65.06
C ALA A 130 -22.73 22.72 -65.00
N LEU A 131 -22.04 23.74 -64.45
CA LEU A 131 -22.58 25.11 -64.38
C LEU A 131 -22.71 25.78 -65.75
N ALA A 132 -21.80 25.47 -66.68
CA ALA A 132 -21.82 26.01 -68.04
C ALA A 132 -23.00 25.48 -68.86
N ARG A 133 -23.32 24.17 -68.73
CA ARG A 133 -24.41 23.51 -69.47
C ARG A 133 -25.78 23.65 -68.80
N ARG A 134 -25.83 23.93 -67.49
CA ARG A 134 -27.09 24.09 -66.73
C ARG A 134 -27.23 25.53 -66.20
N PRO A 135 -27.84 26.45 -66.98
CA PRO A 135 -28.06 27.83 -66.54
C PRO A 135 -28.98 27.86 -65.30
N GLY A 136 -28.67 28.72 -64.34
CA GLY A 136 -29.37 28.79 -63.04
C GLY A 136 -28.54 28.24 -61.88
N ARG A 137 -29.11 28.25 -60.68
CA ARG A 137 -28.44 27.76 -59.46
C ARG A 137 -28.38 26.23 -59.46
N LEU A 138 -27.29 25.68 -58.97
CA LEU A 138 -27.06 24.26 -58.76
C LEU A 138 -26.82 23.99 -57.27
N VAL A 139 -27.67 23.16 -56.66
CA VAL A 139 -27.51 22.70 -55.28
C VAL A 139 -27.13 21.23 -55.28
N THR A 140 -26.01 20.91 -54.67
CA THR A 140 -25.53 19.54 -54.48
C THR A 140 -25.70 19.14 -53.02
N PHE A 141 -26.69 18.29 -52.76
CA PHE A 141 -26.83 17.59 -51.49
C PHE A 141 -25.85 16.42 -51.44
N VAL A 142 -25.15 16.29 -50.32
CA VAL A 142 -24.28 15.15 -50.02
C VAL A 142 -24.78 14.55 -48.70
N ASP A 143 -25.45 13.40 -48.78
CA ASP A 143 -26.03 12.68 -47.65
C ASP A 143 -25.12 11.53 -47.19
N GLU A 144 -25.31 11.12 -45.94
CA GLU A 144 -24.50 10.11 -45.25
C GLU A 144 -22.99 10.42 -45.35
N ILE A 145 -22.60 11.69 -45.12
CA ILE A 145 -21.20 12.12 -45.20
C ILE A 145 -20.29 11.36 -44.23
N ASP A 146 -20.83 10.72 -43.18
CA ASP A 146 -20.06 9.86 -42.29
C ASP A 146 -19.56 8.56 -42.94
N ALA A 147 -20.08 8.18 -44.11
CA ALA A 147 -19.59 7.04 -44.88
C ALA A 147 -18.12 7.20 -45.32
N VAL A 148 -17.62 8.43 -45.41
CA VAL A 148 -16.22 8.71 -45.79
C VAL A 148 -15.21 8.14 -44.80
N ARG A 149 -15.62 7.90 -43.55
CA ARG A 149 -14.77 7.31 -42.51
C ARG A 149 -14.40 5.86 -42.79
N SER A 150 -15.17 5.17 -43.62
CA SER A 150 -14.95 3.77 -43.98
C SER A 150 -14.13 3.59 -45.26
N LEU A 151 -13.71 4.68 -45.90
CA LEU A 151 -12.90 4.64 -47.12
C LEU A 151 -11.42 4.34 -46.80
N PRO A 152 -10.69 3.64 -47.69
CA PRO A 152 -9.29 3.29 -47.48
C PRO A 152 -8.31 4.46 -47.76
N PHE A 153 -8.82 5.67 -47.99
CA PHE A 153 -8.03 6.88 -48.27
C PHE A 153 -8.63 8.11 -47.55
N SER A 154 -7.83 9.17 -47.37
CA SER A 154 -8.30 10.41 -46.74
C SER A 154 -9.21 11.20 -47.68
N THR A 155 -10.33 11.70 -47.17
CA THR A 155 -11.25 12.58 -47.89
C THR A 155 -11.10 14.06 -47.49
N ASP A 156 -10.03 14.43 -46.79
CA ASP A 156 -9.74 15.83 -46.42
C ASP A 156 -9.76 16.76 -47.66
N GLU A 157 -9.22 16.28 -48.79
CA GLU A 157 -9.19 17.03 -50.06
C GLU A 157 -10.59 17.32 -50.62
N PHE A 158 -11.56 16.43 -50.41
CA PHE A 158 -12.94 16.63 -50.86
C PHE A 158 -13.61 17.79 -50.12
N PHE A 159 -13.46 17.83 -48.79
CA PHE A 159 -14.01 18.91 -47.98
C PHE A 159 -13.28 20.25 -48.22
N ALA A 160 -11.95 20.20 -48.39
CA ALA A 160 -11.16 21.37 -48.77
C ALA A 160 -11.57 21.92 -50.14
N ALA A 161 -11.82 21.05 -51.12
CA ALA A 161 -12.32 21.42 -52.44
C ALA A 161 -13.70 22.10 -52.40
N ILE A 162 -14.62 21.62 -51.56
CA ILE A 162 -15.91 22.29 -51.34
C ILE A 162 -15.67 23.70 -50.80
N ARG A 163 -14.84 23.85 -49.76
CA ARG A 163 -14.48 25.17 -49.21
C ARG A 163 -13.86 26.08 -50.27
N GLU A 164 -13.01 25.54 -51.13
CA GLU A 164 -12.37 26.30 -52.20
C GLU A 164 -13.38 26.83 -53.21
N CYS A 165 -14.43 26.06 -53.55
CA CYS A 165 -15.53 26.53 -54.39
C CYS A 165 -16.21 27.77 -53.80
N TYR A 166 -16.33 27.85 -52.46
CA TYR A 166 -16.90 29.03 -51.79
C TYR A 166 -15.95 30.23 -51.83
N ASN A 167 -14.67 30.03 -51.52
CA ASN A 167 -13.68 31.12 -51.50
C ASN A 167 -13.53 31.78 -52.87
N ARG A 168 -13.50 30.96 -53.94
CA ARG A 168 -13.35 31.42 -55.32
C ARG A 168 -14.57 32.19 -55.85
N ARG A 169 -15.69 32.26 -55.14
CA ARG A 169 -16.86 33.06 -55.53
C ARG A 169 -16.54 34.56 -55.71
N ALA A 170 -15.48 35.05 -55.06
CA ALA A 170 -15.04 36.43 -55.22
C ALA A 170 -14.36 36.71 -56.58
N GLU A 171 -13.75 35.68 -57.17
CA GLU A 171 -12.96 35.78 -58.41
C GLU A 171 -13.69 35.18 -59.62
N ASP A 172 -14.53 34.18 -59.37
CA ASP A 172 -15.29 33.46 -60.39
C ASP A 172 -16.81 33.55 -60.07
N PRO A 173 -17.52 34.51 -60.70
CA PRO A 173 -18.94 34.75 -60.43
C PRO A 173 -19.84 33.54 -60.69
N GLU A 174 -19.41 32.60 -61.56
CA GLU A 174 -20.19 31.39 -61.83
C GLU A 174 -20.34 30.51 -60.58
N LEU A 175 -19.33 30.48 -59.70
CA LEU A 175 -19.36 29.68 -58.47
C LEU A 175 -20.38 30.19 -57.42
N VAL A 176 -20.89 31.42 -57.56
CA VAL A 176 -22.00 31.93 -56.73
C VAL A 176 -23.28 31.11 -56.94
N ARG A 177 -23.42 30.49 -58.12
CA ARG A 177 -24.55 29.64 -58.47
C ARG A 177 -24.47 28.23 -57.90
N LEU A 178 -23.31 27.79 -57.41
CA LEU A 178 -23.10 26.44 -56.87
C LEU A 178 -23.17 26.45 -55.35
N SER A 179 -24.08 25.68 -54.76
CA SER A 179 -24.20 25.49 -53.30
C SER A 179 -24.10 24.02 -52.90
N PHE A 180 -23.47 23.76 -51.75
CA PHE A 180 -23.44 22.42 -51.15
C PHE A 180 -24.28 22.36 -49.89
N CYS A 181 -24.96 21.22 -49.70
CA CYS A 181 -25.63 20.89 -48.44
C CYS A 181 -25.14 19.53 -47.93
N LEU A 182 -24.46 19.52 -46.79
CA LEU A 182 -23.85 18.32 -46.21
C LEU A 182 -24.73 17.73 -45.10
N LEU A 183 -25.10 16.45 -45.18
CA LEU A 183 -25.93 15.76 -44.19
C LEU A 183 -25.24 14.48 -43.70
N GLY A 184 -25.31 14.22 -42.38
CA GLY A 184 -24.80 12.97 -41.82
C GLY A 184 -24.78 12.91 -40.31
N VAL A 185 -24.23 11.82 -39.77
CA VAL A 185 -24.06 11.58 -38.33
C VAL A 185 -22.58 11.67 -37.96
N ALA A 186 -22.02 12.87 -38.04
CA ALA A 186 -20.62 13.13 -37.73
C ALA A 186 -20.43 14.51 -37.11
N THR A 187 -19.34 14.68 -36.36
CA THR A 187 -18.83 16.02 -36.01
C THR A 187 -17.93 16.53 -37.13
N PRO A 188 -17.72 17.85 -37.25
CA PRO A 188 -16.70 18.39 -38.14
C PRO A 188 -15.32 17.73 -37.95
N SER A 189 -14.91 17.47 -36.71
CA SER A 189 -13.64 16.79 -36.39
C SER A 189 -13.58 15.31 -36.78
N ASP A 190 -14.71 14.63 -36.94
CA ASP A 190 -14.74 13.23 -37.41
C ASP A 190 -14.49 13.13 -38.92
N LEU A 191 -14.65 14.24 -39.66
CA LEU A 191 -14.66 14.26 -41.13
C LEU A 191 -13.38 14.84 -41.73
N ILE A 192 -12.68 15.71 -41.00
CA ILE A 192 -11.48 16.39 -41.49
C ILE A 192 -10.49 16.67 -40.37
N ARG A 193 -9.19 16.43 -40.65
CA ARG A 193 -8.10 16.56 -39.67
C ARG A 193 -7.78 18.02 -39.30
N ASP A 194 -7.68 18.92 -40.28
CA ASP A 194 -7.47 20.35 -40.01
C ASP A 194 -8.82 21.08 -39.98
N THR A 195 -9.28 21.42 -38.78
CA THR A 195 -10.55 22.10 -38.57
C THR A 195 -10.58 23.55 -39.07
N ARG A 196 -9.45 24.11 -39.53
CA ARG A 196 -9.38 25.46 -40.12
C ARG A 196 -9.69 25.48 -41.62
N THR A 197 -9.50 24.36 -42.31
CA THR A 197 -9.71 24.23 -43.76
C THR A 197 -11.08 23.64 -44.13
N THR A 198 -11.99 23.54 -43.16
CA THR A 198 -13.28 22.86 -43.36
C THR A 198 -14.34 23.77 -44.00
N PRO A 199 -15.30 23.16 -44.74
CA PRO A 199 -16.48 23.86 -45.22
C PRO A 199 -17.49 24.16 -44.09
N PHE A 200 -17.31 23.59 -42.89
CA PHE A 200 -18.21 23.83 -41.76
C PHE A 200 -18.03 25.21 -41.13
N ASN A 201 -16.88 25.86 -41.33
CA ASN A 201 -16.63 27.24 -40.85
C ASN A 201 -17.30 28.32 -41.71
N ILE A 202 -17.62 28.00 -42.96
CA ILE A 202 -18.24 28.92 -43.93
C ILE A 202 -19.70 28.58 -44.21
N GLY A 203 -20.12 27.36 -43.89
CA GLY A 203 -21.48 26.89 -44.08
C GLY A 203 -22.38 27.28 -42.91
N ARG A 204 -23.67 27.45 -43.20
CA ARG A 204 -24.71 27.64 -42.20
C ARG A 204 -25.15 26.30 -41.64
N ARG A 205 -25.06 26.16 -40.31
CA ARG A 205 -25.65 25.02 -39.61
C ARG A 205 -27.17 25.12 -39.60
N ILE A 206 -27.82 24.03 -39.93
CA ILE A 206 -29.27 23.87 -39.77
C ILE A 206 -29.53 22.91 -38.62
N GLU A 207 -30.10 23.43 -37.53
CA GLU A 207 -30.43 22.64 -36.34
C GLU A 207 -31.72 21.84 -36.52
N LEU A 208 -31.61 20.51 -36.40
CA LEU A 208 -32.75 19.63 -36.54
C LEU A 208 -33.28 19.21 -35.16
N LYS A 209 -34.26 19.96 -34.65
CA LYS A 209 -34.86 19.78 -33.33
C LYS A 209 -35.91 18.65 -33.31
N ASP A 210 -36.16 18.15 -32.11
CA ASP A 210 -37.29 17.26 -31.80
C ASP A 210 -38.61 18.01 -32.01
N PHE A 211 -39.70 17.28 -32.26
CA PHE A 211 -41.02 17.90 -32.47
C PHE A 211 -41.51 18.60 -31.20
N SER A 212 -41.90 19.87 -31.36
CA SER A 212 -42.74 20.54 -30.36
C SER A 212 -44.15 19.94 -30.38
N GLU A 213 -44.90 20.13 -29.28
CA GLU A 213 -46.32 19.74 -29.22
C GLU A 213 -47.14 20.38 -30.35
N ARG A 214 -46.79 21.62 -30.75
CA ARG A 214 -47.46 22.33 -31.85
C ARG A 214 -47.20 21.67 -33.21
N GLU A 215 -45.96 21.36 -33.52
CA GLU A 215 -45.58 20.71 -34.78
C GLU A 215 -46.15 19.29 -34.87
N ALA A 216 -46.06 18.53 -33.77
CA ALA A 216 -46.55 17.15 -33.71
C ALA A 216 -48.07 17.02 -33.92
N ARG A 217 -48.86 18.11 -33.89
CA ARG A 217 -50.31 18.08 -34.16
C ARG A 217 -50.65 17.49 -35.52
N ALA A 218 -49.76 17.60 -36.52
CA ALA A 218 -49.97 16.96 -37.82
C ALA A 218 -50.12 15.42 -37.70
N LEU A 219 -49.45 14.80 -36.72
CA LEU A 219 -49.55 13.36 -36.46
C LEU A 219 -50.86 12.96 -35.78
N ALA A 220 -51.58 13.89 -35.17
CA ALA A 220 -52.87 13.62 -34.52
C ALA A 220 -53.90 13.06 -35.51
N ILE A 221 -53.79 13.44 -36.80
CA ILE A 221 -54.69 12.96 -37.86
C ILE A 221 -54.65 11.44 -37.96
N GLY A 222 -53.46 10.83 -37.93
CA GLY A 222 -53.32 9.37 -38.00
C GLY A 222 -53.76 8.63 -36.74
N LEU A 223 -53.91 9.33 -35.61
CA LEU A 223 -54.45 8.76 -34.36
C LEU A 223 -55.99 8.80 -34.32
N ARG A 224 -56.64 9.49 -35.27
CA ARG A 224 -58.10 9.49 -35.38
C ARG A 224 -58.55 8.16 -35.99
N HIS A 225 -59.46 7.49 -35.30
CA HIS A 225 -60.07 6.25 -35.79
C HIS A 225 -61.39 6.49 -36.56
N SER A 226 -62.01 7.66 -36.39
CA SER A 226 -63.25 8.07 -37.06
C SER A 226 -63.32 9.59 -37.16
N ALA A 227 -64.19 10.08 -38.05
CA ALA A 227 -64.44 11.53 -38.20
C ALA A 227 -65.07 12.16 -36.94
N GLU A 228 -65.69 11.36 -36.07
CA GLU A 228 -66.36 11.77 -34.83
C GLU A 228 -65.47 11.63 -33.59
N ALA A 229 -64.21 11.21 -33.74
CA ALA A 229 -63.30 10.98 -32.62
C ALA A 229 -63.09 12.28 -31.81
N ASP A 230 -63.19 12.18 -30.48
CA ASP A 230 -63.00 13.32 -29.57
C ASP A 230 -61.58 13.92 -29.70
N ASP A 231 -61.54 15.14 -30.20
CA ASP A 231 -60.33 15.94 -30.37
C ASP A 231 -59.53 16.10 -29.06
N SER A 232 -60.21 16.14 -27.91
CA SER A 232 -59.54 16.21 -26.61
C SER A 232 -58.77 14.93 -26.32
N LEU A 233 -59.42 13.79 -26.52
CA LEU A 233 -58.79 12.49 -26.32
C LEU A 233 -57.56 12.31 -27.22
N VAL A 234 -57.67 12.63 -28.52
CA VAL A 234 -56.55 12.51 -29.46
C VAL A 234 -55.38 13.40 -29.05
N ARG A 235 -55.65 14.62 -28.58
CA ARG A 235 -54.61 15.50 -28.02
C ARG A 235 -53.97 14.91 -26.77
N ASP A 236 -54.73 14.31 -25.88
CA ASP A 236 -54.21 13.69 -24.66
C ASP A 236 -53.34 12.47 -24.96
N LEU A 237 -53.73 11.64 -25.93
CA LEU A 237 -52.91 10.54 -26.44
C LEU A 237 -51.58 11.06 -27.00
N LEU A 238 -51.64 12.06 -27.88
CA LEU A 238 -50.44 12.65 -28.46
C LEU A 238 -49.53 13.26 -27.38
N ARG A 239 -50.09 13.99 -26.40
CA ARG A 239 -49.32 14.51 -25.26
C ARG A 239 -48.66 13.39 -24.45
N ARG A 240 -49.33 12.26 -24.26
CA ARG A 240 -48.73 11.10 -23.55
C ARG A 240 -47.63 10.43 -24.39
N ILE A 241 -47.77 10.37 -25.70
CA ILE A 241 -46.71 9.90 -26.61
C ILE A 241 -45.49 10.84 -26.53
N LEU A 242 -45.71 12.16 -26.58
CA LEU A 242 -44.65 13.15 -26.46
C LEU A 242 -44.00 13.15 -25.07
N HIS A 243 -44.76 12.84 -24.02
CA HIS A 243 -44.23 12.67 -22.66
C HIS A 243 -43.13 11.59 -22.62
N TRP A 244 -43.31 10.47 -23.31
CA TRP A 244 -42.31 9.40 -23.40
C TRP A 244 -41.18 9.72 -24.36
N THR A 245 -41.53 10.18 -25.56
CA THR A 245 -40.60 10.29 -26.70
C THR A 245 -39.84 11.61 -26.75
N GLY A 246 -40.28 12.62 -25.99
CA GLY A 246 -39.72 13.98 -26.03
C GLY A 246 -39.88 14.68 -27.37
N GLY A 247 -40.72 14.15 -28.28
CA GLY A 247 -40.84 14.62 -29.66
C GLY A 247 -39.81 14.05 -30.63
N HIS A 248 -39.00 13.06 -30.23
CA HIS A 248 -38.03 12.43 -31.13
C HIS A 248 -38.74 11.83 -32.36
N PRO A 249 -38.45 12.28 -33.61
CA PRO A 249 -39.28 11.98 -34.78
C PRO A 249 -39.62 10.51 -35.00
N TYR A 250 -38.61 9.64 -34.98
CA TYR A 250 -38.81 8.19 -35.16
C TYR A 250 -39.59 7.55 -34.01
N LEU A 251 -39.20 7.79 -32.75
CA LEU A 251 -39.88 7.22 -31.58
C LEU A 251 -41.34 7.69 -31.49
N THR A 252 -41.60 8.97 -31.78
CA THR A 252 -42.96 9.53 -31.82
C THR A 252 -43.79 8.84 -32.90
N GLN A 253 -43.31 8.74 -34.14
CA GLN A 253 -44.07 8.04 -35.19
C GLN A 253 -44.23 6.54 -34.90
N ARG A 254 -43.23 5.88 -34.31
CA ARG A 254 -43.30 4.46 -33.96
C ARG A 254 -44.34 4.17 -32.89
N LEU A 255 -44.42 5.02 -31.86
CA LEU A 255 -45.43 4.87 -30.81
C LEU A 255 -46.82 5.29 -31.30
N CYS A 256 -46.92 6.32 -32.16
CA CYS A 256 -48.19 6.66 -32.83
C CYS A 256 -48.70 5.52 -33.71
N ARG A 257 -47.82 4.89 -34.49
CA ARG A 257 -48.17 3.75 -35.35
C ARG A 257 -48.70 2.58 -34.51
N ALA A 258 -47.97 2.19 -33.46
CA ALA A 258 -48.41 1.10 -32.59
C ALA A 258 -49.77 1.37 -31.95
N MET A 259 -50.04 2.62 -31.55
CA MET A 259 -51.33 3.03 -31.03
C MET A 259 -52.43 2.93 -32.11
N ALA A 260 -52.15 3.36 -33.34
CA ALA A 260 -53.10 3.26 -34.45
C ALA A 260 -53.39 1.80 -34.83
N ASP A 261 -52.36 0.96 -34.92
CA ASP A 261 -52.48 -0.47 -35.24
C ASP A 261 -53.29 -1.21 -34.15
N GLU A 262 -53.09 -0.87 -32.86
CA GLU A 262 -53.88 -1.44 -31.76
C GLU A 262 -55.36 -1.04 -31.83
N VAL A 263 -55.64 0.20 -32.24
CA VAL A 263 -57.03 0.67 -32.44
C VAL A 263 -57.68 0.01 -33.65
N GLU A 264 -56.93 -0.22 -34.72
CA GLU A 264 -57.42 -0.88 -35.94
C GLU A 264 -57.71 -2.37 -35.69
N ALA A 265 -56.87 -3.06 -34.90
CA ALA A 265 -57.05 -4.47 -34.58
C ALA A 265 -58.26 -4.77 -33.66
N ALA A 266 -58.79 -3.77 -32.94
CA ALA A 266 -59.91 -3.95 -32.01
C ALA A 266 -60.95 -2.79 -32.10
N PRO A 267 -61.73 -2.69 -33.19
CA PRO A 267 -62.56 -1.52 -33.50
C PRO A 267 -63.74 -1.29 -32.54
N HIS A 268 -64.18 -2.33 -31.82
CA HIS A 268 -65.41 -2.34 -31.02
C HIS A 268 -65.17 -2.31 -29.50
N THR A 269 -63.93 -2.16 -29.05
CA THR A 269 -63.56 -2.23 -27.63
C THR A 269 -63.46 -0.83 -27.00
N GLU A 270 -63.93 -0.73 -25.75
CA GLU A 270 -64.10 0.48 -24.93
C GLU A 270 -62.96 1.51 -24.97
N THR A 271 -63.29 2.75 -24.61
CA THR A 271 -62.42 3.91 -24.29
C THR A 271 -61.17 3.56 -23.47
N SER A 272 -61.14 2.42 -22.76
CA SER A 272 -59.99 1.93 -21.98
C SER A 272 -58.74 1.64 -22.82
N LEU A 273 -58.89 1.19 -24.08
CA LEU A 273 -57.76 0.98 -25.00
C LEU A 273 -57.14 2.28 -25.49
N ARG A 274 -57.90 3.38 -25.51
CA ARG A 274 -57.41 4.70 -25.93
C ARG A 274 -57.14 5.55 -24.70
N SER A 275 -56.21 5.10 -23.89
CA SER A 275 -55.85 5.77 -22.65
C SER A 275 -54.36 6.00 -22.55
N ALA A 276 -53.97 6.92 -21.66
CA ALA A 276 -52.56 7.09 -21.32
C ALA A 276 -51.89 5.78 -20.86
N LYS A 277 -52.66 4.89 -20.21
CA LYS A 277 -52.18 3.59 -19.73
C LYS A 277 -51.86 2.63 -20.88
N ALA A 278 -52.62 2.66 -21.97
CA ALA A 278 -52.33 1.86 -23.15
C ALA A 278 -51.02 2.30 -23.80
N ILE A 279 -50.79 3.61 -23.93
CA ILE A 279 -49.53 4.17 -24.43
C ILE A 279 -48.35 3.76 -23.53
N ASP A 280 -48.51 3.76 -22.22
CA ASP A 280 -47.48 3.32 -21.28
C ASP A 280 -47.10 1.85 -21.48
N ARG A 281 -48.11 0.98 -21.67
CA ARG A 281 -47.90 -0.44 -21.97
C ARG A 281 -47.20 -0.62 -23.32
N LEU A 282 -47.69 0.02 -24.38
CA LEU A 282 -47.06 -0.06 -25.71
C LEU A 282 -45.62 0.43 -25.67
N CYS A 283 -45.34 1.52 -24.96
CA CYS A 283 -43.99 2.01 -24.76
C CYS A 283 -43.10 0.99 -24.03
N ALA A 284 -43.63 0.34 -22.98
CA ALA A 284 -42.91 -0.69 -22.24
C ALA A 284 -42.57 -1.91 -23.12
N GLU A 285 -43.53 -2.37 -23.91
CA GLU A 285 -43.38 -3.51 -24.83
C GLU A 285 -42.38 -3.20 -25.95
N LEU A 286 -42.49 -2.03 -26.57
CA LEU A 286 -41.70 -1.65 -27.74
C LEU A 286 -40.27 -1.21 -27.43
N PHE A 287 -40.02 -0.67 -26.23
CA PHE A 287 -38.72 -0.03 -25.93
C PHE A 287 -38.08 -0.46 -24.61
N LEU A 288 -38.87 -0.74 -23.56
CA LEU A 288 -38.31 -0.93 -22.21
C LEU A 288 -37.99 -2.38 -21.87
N SER A 289 -38.68 -3.35 -22.51
CA SER A 289 -38.44 -4.78 -22.29
C SER A 289 -37.02 -5.21 -22.74
N PRO A 290 -36.38 -6.20 -22.10
CA PRO A 290 -35.04 -6.64 -22.49
C PRO A 290 -34.94 -7.04 -23.97
N ARG A 291 -35.96 -7.75 -24.49
CA ARG A 291 -36.02 -8.14 -25.92
C ARG A 291 -36.15 -6.94 -26.86
N ALA A 292 -36.84 -5.89 -26.44
CA ALA A 292 -36.99 -4.67 -27.23
C ALA A 292 -35.69 -3.87 -27.32
N ARG A 293 -34.97 -3.75 -26.20
CA ARG A 293 -33.67 -3.04 -26.13
C ARG A 293 -32.63 -3.60 -27.11
N ASP A 294 -32.73 -4.90 -27.43
CA ASP A 294 -31.82 -5.58 -28.36
C ASP A 294 -32.31 -5.67 -29.82
N ARG A 295 -33.54 -5.20 -30.12
CA ARG A 295 -34.13 -5.31 -31.46
C ARG A 295 -34.49 -3.96 -32.09
N ASP A 296 -34.66 -2.91 -31.29
CA ASP A 296 -34.99 -1.60 -31.82
C ASP A 296 -33.74 -0.92 -32.43
N ASP A 297 -33.81 -0.60 -33.73
CA ASP A 297 -32.69 0.00 -34.47
C ASP A 297 -32.21 1.33 -33.89
N ASN A 298 -33.10 2.12 -33.29
CA ASN A 298 -32.73 3.38 -32.65
C ASN A 298 -31.93 3.10 -31.39
N LEU A 299 -32.45 2.27 -30.49
CA LEU A 299 -31.79 1.92 -29.23
C LEU A 299 -30.43 1.23 -29.47
N LEU A 300 -30.38 0.31 -30.43
CA LEU A 300 -29.13 -0.32 -30.88
C LEU A 300 -28.14 0.73 -31.38
N PHE A 301 -28.58 1.66 -32.22
CA PHE A 301 -27.71 2.73 -32.72
C PHE A 301 -27.16 3.59 -31.58
N VAL A 302 -28.00 4.07 -30.67
CA VAL A 302 -27.57 4.87 -29.51
C VAL A 302 -26.53 4.09 -28.69
N ARG A 303 -26.83 2.83 -28.39
CA ARG A 303 -25.95 1.92 -27.63
C ARG A 303 -24.59 1.76 -28.30
N GLU A 304 -24.57 1.30 -29.53
CA GLU A 304 -23.32 1.02 -30.25
C GLU A 304 -22.51 2.30 -30.46
N ARG A 305 -23.16 3.46 -30.69
CA ARG A 305 -22.45 4.74 -30.86
C ARG A 305 -21.75 5.21 -29.59
N ILE A 306 -22.31 4.93 -28.41
CA ILE A 306 -21.66 5.22 -27.12
C ILE A 306 -20.53 4.21 -26.87
N LEU A 307 -20.83 2.91 -26.97
CA LEU A 307 -19.91 1.83 -26.58
C LEU A 307 -18.71 1.66 -27.53
N ARG A 308 -18.91 1.90 -28.83
CA ARG A 308 -17.84 1.82 -29.84
C ARG A 308 -17.28 3.18 -30.22
N SER A 309 -17.51 4.21 -29.39
CA SER A 309 -16.90 5.50 -29.63
C SER A 309 -15.38 5.40 -29.51
N GLU A 310 -14.64 6.09 -30.38
CA GLU A 310 -13.17 6.29 -30.24
C GLU A 310 -12.83 7.24 -29.04
N ALA A 311 -13.81 7.51 -28.17
CA ALA A 311 -13.62 8.30 -26.97
C ALA A 311 -13.06 7.45 -25.83
N ASP A 312 -12.60 8.14 -24.79
CA ASP A 312 -12.48 7.54 -23.48
C ASP A 312 -13.89 7.14 -22.98
N LEU A 313 -14.31 5.92 -23.33
CA LEU A 313 -15.62 5.35 -23.02
C LEU A 313 -16.00 5.55 -21.54
N PRO A 314 -15.11 5.29 -20.56
CA PRO A 314 -15.44 5.57 -19.17
C PRO A 314 -15.75 7.05 -18.87
N SER A 315 -14.99 8.00 -19.43
CA SER A 315 -15.29 9.44 -19.27
C SER A 315 -16.58 9.83 -19.98
N LEU A 316 -16.90 9.22 -21.13
CA LEU A 316 -18.16 9.44 -21.85
C LEU A 316 -19.37 8.94 -21.03
N LEU A 317 -19.25 7.75 -20.42
CA LEU A 317 -20.26 7.18 -19.55
C LEU A 317 -20.43 7.97 -18.24
N ASP A 318 -19.35 8.48 -17.65
CA ASP A 318 -19.42 9.38 -16.49
C ASP A 318 -20.12 10.71 -16.85
N LEU A 319 -19.79 11.30 -18.01
CA LEU A 319 -20.47 12.49 -18.50
C LEU A 319 -21.98 12.25 -18.68
N TYR A 320 -22.35 11.10 -19.25
CA TYR A 320 -23.77 10.73 -19.36
C TYR A 320 -24.44 10.57 -17.98
N LEU A 321 -23.77 9.97 -16.99
CA LEU A 321 -24.31 9.86 -15.63
C LEU A 321 -24.56 11.22 -14.98
N LYS A 322 -23.67 12.20 -15.19
CA LYS A 322 -23.86 13.58 -14.71
C LYS A 322 -25.12 14.20 -15.32
N VAL A 323 -25.26 14.11 -16.64
CA VAL A 323 -26.46 14.58 -17.35
C VAL A 323 -27.72 13.88 -16.83
N ARG A 324 -27.68 12.56 -16.63
CA ARG A 324 -28.81 11.77 -16.10
C ARG A 324 -29.20 12.17 -14.69
N ARG A 325 -28.24 12.53 -13.83
CA ARG A 325 -28.49 13.03 -12.46
C ARG A 325 -29.03 14.46 -12.41
N GLY A 326 -29.13 15.14 -13.57
CA GLY A 326 -29.56 16.53 -13.66
C GLY A 326 -28.46 17.52 -13.30
N GLU A 327 -27.18 17.11 -13.32
CA GLU A 327 -26.06 18.03 -13.18
C GLU A 327 -25.97 18.96 -14.40
N ARG A 328 -25.57 20.21 -14.17
CA ARG A 328 -25.44 21.22 -15.23
C ARG A 328 -24.18 20.98 -16.06
N VAL A 329 -24.33 20.25 -17.16
CA VAL A 329 -23.27 20.04 -18.15
C VAL A 329 -23.51 20.99 -19.32
N ALA A 330 -22.61 21.94 -19.54
CA ALA A 330 -22.74 22.90 -20.64
C ALA A 330 -22.67 22.18 -22.00
N ASP A 331 -23.45 22.68 -22.96
CA ASP A 331 -23.37 22.26 -24.35
C ASP A 331 -22.17 22.92 -25.03
N ASP A 332 -20.97 22.39 -24.73
CA ASP A 332 -19.71 22.86 -25.31
C ASP A 332 -19.26 21.92 -26.43
N GLU A 333 -19.48 22.34 -27.67
CA GLU A 333 -19.13 21.56 -28.85
C GLU A 333 -17.62 21.40 -29.05
N THR A 334 -16.81 22.25 -28.40
CA THR A 334 -15.34 22.10 -28.41
C THR A 334 -14.90 20.92 -27.55
N ASN A 335 -15.76 20.43 -26.64
CA ASN A 335 -15.51 19.24 -25.85
C ASN A 335 -15.89 17.98 -26.66
N PRO A 336 -14.92 17.11 -27.00
CA PRO A 336 -15.18 15.91 -27.81
C PRO A 336 -16.15 14.92 -27.15
N LEU A 337 -16.23 14.89 -25.81
CA LEU A 337 -17.15 14.00 -25.10
C LEU A 337 -18.60 14.50 -25.20
N VAL A 338 -18.82 15.81 -25.07
CA VAL A 338 -20.14 16.44 -25.23
C VAL A 338 -20.65 16.21 -26.66
N SER A 339 -19.82 16.54 -27.64
CA SER A 339 -20.11 16.35 -29.06
C SER A 339 -20.45 14.90 -29.42
N ARG A 340 -19.68 13.92 -28.93
CA ARG A 340 -19.96 12.49 -29.16
C ARG A 340 -21.24 12.03 -28.47
N LEU A 341 -21.48 12.50 -27.24
CA LEU A 341 -22.70 12.17 -26.51
C LEU A 341 -23.94 12.73 -27.24
N ALA A 342 -23.87 13.95 -27.75
CA ALA A 342 -24.93 14.55 -28.56
C ALA A 342 -25.18 13.77 -29.87
N LEU A 343 -24.12 13.37 -30.59
CA LEU A 343 -24.23 12.59 -31.82
C LEU A 343 -24.81 11.19 -31.63
N SER A 344 -24.62 10.58 -30.46
CA SER A 344 -25.29 9.32 -30.12
C SER A 344 -26.81 9.45 -30.14
N GLY A 345 -27.33 10.68 -29.95
CA GLY A 345 -28.74 10.97 -29.86
C GLY A 345 -29.33 10.80 -28.47
N ILE A 346 -28.56 10.29 -27.50
CA ILE A 346 -29.05 10.04 -26.12
C ILE A 346 -29.35 11.32 -25.34
N VAL A 347 -28.66 12.42 -25.67
CA VAL A 347 -28.88 13.74 -25.09
C VAL A 347 -29.37 14.72 -26.16
N ARG A 348 -29.98 15.80 -25.70
CA ARG A 348 -30.29 16.98 -26.52
C ARG A 348 -29.57 18.21 -25.98
N ALA A 349 -29.23 19.08 -26.91
CA ALA A 349 -28.60 20.38 -26.70
C ALA A 349 -29.61 21.45 -26.23
N GLY A 350 -29.11 22.42 -25.48
CA GLY A 350 -29.80 23.57 -24.88
C GLY A 350 -28.76 24.41 -24.13
N ASP A 351 -29.14 25.23 -23.14
CA ASP A 351 -28.13 25.88 -22.28
C ASP A 351 -27.26 24.86 -21.52
N TYR A 352 -27.84 23.69 -21.26
CA TYR A 352 -27.18 22.52 -20.68
C TYR A 352 -27.70 21.24 -21.34
N LEU A 353 -26.86 20.21 -21.40
CA LEU A 353 -27.24 18.88 -21.88
C LEU A 353 -28.33 18.28 -21.00
N GLN A 354 -29.29 17.63 -21.64
CA GLN A 354 -30.34 16.86 -20.98
C GLN A 354 -30.50 15.50 -21.65
N VAL A 355 -30.84 14.46 -20.88
CA VAL A 355 -31.28 13.20 -21.47
C VAL A 355 -32.48 13.48 -22.37
N ARG A 356 -32.39 13.06 -23.62
CA ARG A 356 -33.26 13.58 -24.69
C ARG A 356 -34.74 13.29 -24.47
N ASN A 357 -35.04 12.11 -23.92
CA ASN A 357 -36.39 11.67 -23.63
C ASN A 357 -36.42 10.62 -22.51
N ARG A 358 -37.63 10.29 -22.05
CA ARG A 358 -37.83 9.34 -20.94
C ARG A 358 -37.49 7.91 -21.33
N ILE A 359 -37.73 7.51 -22.58
CA ILE A 359 -37.37 6.18 -23.05
C ILE A 359 -35.86 5.94 -22.87
N TYR A 360 -35.02 6.89 -23.28
CA TYR A 360 -33.58 6.78 -23.10
C TYR A 360 -33.16 6.80 -21.62
N HIS A 361 -33.82 7.62 -20.79
CA HIS A 361 -33.55 7.67 -19.36
C HIS A 361 -33.77 6.31 -18.65
N GLU A 362 -34.79 5.57 -19.08
CA GLU A 362 -35.16 4.25 -18.55
C GLU A 362 -34.35 3.10 -19.19
N VAL A 363 -34.02 3.19 -20.48
CA VAL A 363 -33.27 2.14 -21.19
C VAL A 363 -31.79 2.17 -20.83
N PHE A 364 -31.20 3.37 -20.81
CA PHE A 364 -29.79 3.62 -20.50
C PHE A 364 -29.69 4.12 -19.06
N ASP A 365 -30.08 3.25 -18.13
CA ASP A 365 -30.08 3.54 -16.70
C ASP A 365 -28.67 3.42 -16.08
N THR A 366 -28.59 3.65 -14.76
CA THR A 366 -27.34 3.53 -14.01
C THR A 366 -26.76 2.11 -14.08
N GLU A 367 -27.60 1.07 -14.11
CA GLU A 367 -27.14 -0.32 -14.18
C GLU A 367 -26.49 -0.62 -15.54
N TRP A 368 -27.10 -0.14 -16.63
CA TRP A 368 -26.54 -0.19 -17.97
C TRP A 368 -25.18 0.51 -18.03
N VAL A 369 -25.03 1.70 -17.43
CA VAL A 369 -23.74 2.40 -17.39
C VAL A 369 -22.68 1.58 -16.64
N MET A 370 -23.02 1.06 -15.46
CA MET A 370 -22.08 0.28 -14.64
C MET A 370 -21.65 -1.01 -15.34
N LYS A 371 -22.59 -1.69 -16.02
CA LYS A 371 -22.32 -2.93 -16.78
C LYS A 371 -21.37 -2.70 -17.96
N ASN A 372 -21.38 -1.51 -18.55
CA ASN A 372 -20.58 -1.17 -19.72
C ASN A 372 -19.34 -0.31 -19.40
N THR A 373 -19.10 0.01 -18.12
CA THR A 373 -17.87 0.68 -17.70
C THR A 373 -16.76 -0.36 -17.58
N PRO A 374 -15.62 -0.23 -18.30
CA PRO A 374 -14.52 -1.19 -18.22
C PRO A 374 -14.00 -1.39 -16.78
N ASP A 375 -13.67 -2.63 -16.39
CA ASP A 375 -13.20 -3.00 -15.04
C ASP A 375 -11.98 -2.19 -14.54
N ALA A 376 -11.17 -1.67 -15.46
CA ALA A 376 -10.02 -0.82 -15.15
C ALA A 376 -10.45 0.59 -14.67
N GLU A 377 -11.52 1.16 -15.23
CA GLU A 377 -12.04 2.45 -14.74
C GLU A 377 -12.87 2.25 -13.47
N LEU A 378 -13.58 1.13 -13.29
CA LEU A 378 -14.20 0.80 -12.00
C LEU A 378 -13.17 0.75 -10.86
N ARG A 379 -11.95 0.27 -11.15
CA ARG A 379 -10.81 0.35 -10.22
C ARG A 379 -10.30 1.78 -10.05
N ARG A 380 -10.17 2.56 -11.13
CA ARG A 380 -9.73 3.97 -11.11
C ARG A 380 -10.70 4.89 -10.38
N GLN A 381 -12.01 4.72 -10.52
CA GLN A 381 -13.04 5.45 -9.77
C GLN A 381 -13.05 5.05 -8.29
N ARG A 382 -12.81 3.77 -7.95
CA ARG A 382 -12.58 3.36 -6.55
C ARG A 382 -11.31 3.99 -5.98
N GLU A 383 -10.27 4.15 -6.79
CA GLU A 383 -9.04 4.86 -6.43
C GLU A 383 -9.24 6.38 -6.36
N ALA A 384 -10.05 6.97 -7.23
CA ALA A 384 -10.39 8.40 -7.23
C ALA A 384 -11.33 8.75 -6.08
N PHE A 385 -12.26 7.86 -5.74
CA PHE A 385 -13.08 7.91 -4.52
C PHE A 385 -12.21 7.75 -3.27
N ARG A 386 -11.24 6.82 -3.26
CA ARG A 386 -10.20 6.76 -2.21
C ARG A 386 -9.38 8.05 -2.13
N LYS A 387 -9.01 8.67 -3.26
CA LYS A 387 -8.28 9.96 -3.31
C LYS A 387 -9.15 11.16 -2.88
N GLY A 388 -10.44 11.14 -3.17
CA GLY A 388 -11.43 12.12 -2.70
C GLY A 388 -11.69 11.98 -1.20
N LEU A 389 -11.79 10.75 -0.70
CA LEU A 389 -11.84 10.41 0.72
C LEU A 389 -10.54 10.80 1.44
N LEU A 390 -9.39 10.68 0.77
CA LEU A 390 -8.09 11.17 1.27
C LEU A 390 -8.02 12.71 1.32
N ARG A 391 -8.69 13.45 0.41
CA ARG A 391 -8.75 14.92 0.46
C ARG A 391 -9.70 15.45 1.55
N GLY A 392 -10.87 14.84 1.72
CA GLY A 392 -11.75 15.13 2.87
C GLY A 392 -11.13 14.68 4.20
N GLY A 393 -10.44 13.55 4.19
CA GLY A 393 -9.64 13.02 5.29
C GLY A 393 -8.44 13.88 5.64
N ALA A 394 -7.79 14.55 4.67
CA ALA A 394 -6.66 15.44 4.91
C ALA A 394 -7.05 16.70 5.69
N LEU A 395 -8.25 17.27 5.46
CA LEU A 395 -8.74 18.41 6.22
C LEU A 395 -9.09 18.02 7.67
N ALA A 396 -9.75 16.87 7.83
CA ALA A 396 -10.01 16.29 9.15
C ALA A 396 -8.72 15.90 9.88
N ALA A 397 -7.73 15.37 9.16
CA ALA A 397 -6.41 15.03 9.68
C ALA A 397 -5.59 16.28 10.02
N ALA A 398 -5.74 17.40 9.31
CA ALA A 398 -5.09 18.66 9.66
C ALA A 398 -5.68 19.28 10.94
N VAL A 399 -7.00 19.21 11.12
CA VAL A 399 -7.66 19.63 12.37
C VAL A 399 -7.28 18.69 13.53
N LEU A 400 -7.33 17.38 13.32
CA LEU A 400 -6.88 16.40 14.30
C LEU A 400 -5.38 16.52 14.58
N ALA A 401 -4.56 16.88 13.60
CA ALA A 401 -3.14 17.17 13.78
C ALA A 401 -2.95 18.46 14.59
N LEU A 402 -3.73 19.51 14.38
CA LEU A 402 -3.68 20.71 15.21
C LEU A 402 -4.11 20.43 16.66
N PHE A 403 -5.16 19.61 16.87
CA PHE A 403 -5.54 19.14 18.19
C PHE A 403 -4.48 18.22 18.81
N ALA A 404 -3.88 17.32 18.03
CA ALA A 404 -2.80 16.44 18.49
C ALA A 404 -1.53 17.24 18.80
N ILE A 405 -1.17 18.24 17.99
CA ILE A 405 -0.05 19.16 18.23
C ILE A 405 -0.33 19.98 19.49
N GLY A 406 -1.55 20.50 19.66
CA GLY A 406 -1.98 21.18 20.88
C GLY A 406 -1.88 20.27 22.11
N ALA A 407 -2.37 19.03 22.02
CA ALA A 407 -2.29 18.03 23.07
C ALA A 407 -0.83 17.65 23.39
N VAL A 408 0.03 17.49 22.38
CA VAL A 408 1.46 17.21 22.49
C VAL A 408 2.20 18.37 23.17
N TRP A 409 1.78 19.62 22.96
CA TRP A 409 2.37 20.80 23.61
C TRP A 409 1.89 21.03 25.05
N LEU A 410 0.62 20.74 25.35
CA LEU A 410 0.02 20.99 26.68
C LEU A 410 0.26 19.87 27.68
N THR A 411 0.26 18.60 27.26
CA THR A 411 0.39 17.46 28.17
C THR A 411 1.71 17.42 28.97
N PRO A 412 2.90 17.73 28.42
CA PRO A 412 4.15 17.71 29.19
C PRO A 412 4.16 18.77 30.30
N ARG A 413 3.60 19.96 30.03
CA ARG A 413 3.54 21.07 31.00
C ARG A 413 2.64 20.75 32.18
N VAL A 414 1.47 20.18 31.93
CA VAL A 414 0.53 19.76 32.98
C VAL A 414 1.11 18.63 33.83
N LYS A 415 1.75 17.63 33.19
CA LYS A 415 2.43 16.54 33.91
C LYS A 415 3.58 17.04 34.78
N HIS A 416 4.37 17.99 34.30
CA HIS A 416 5.46 18.59 35.06
C HIS A 416 4.96 19.35 36.30
N PHE A 417 3.94 20.21 36.13
CA PHE A 417 3.37 20.98 37.23
C PHE A 417 2.81 20.08 38.35
N ARG A 418 2.10 19.00 37.98
CA ARG A 418 1.59 18.01 38.94
C ARG A 418 2.71 17.29 39.68
N ALA A 419 3.82 16.98 39.03
CA ALA A 419 4.97 16.31 39.65
C ALA A 419 5.62 17.18 40.73
N VAL A 420 5.84 18.46 40.42
CA VAL A 420 6.44 19.42 41.36
C VAL A 420 5.58 19.57 42.61
N ARG A 421 4.25 19.69 42.45
CA ARG A 421 3.31 19.79 43.58
C ARG A 421 3.28 18.52 44.46
N LEU A 422 3.44 17.34 43.86
CA LEU A 422 3.56 16.09 44.62
C LEU A 422 4.85 16.07 45.45
N LEU A 423 5.99 16.47 44.87
CA LEU A 423 7.26 16.55 45.61
C LEU A 423 7.21 17.50 46.81
N ASP A 424 6.47 18.60 46.71
CA ASP A 424 6.20 19.50 47.84
C ASP A 424 5.46 18.79 48.98
N THR A 425 4.46 17.99 48.61
CA THR A 425 3.68 17.20 49.57
C THR A 425 4.57 16.15 50.25
N LEU A 426 5.46 15.51 49.50
CA LEU A 426 6.36 14.47 50.01
C LEU A 426 7.39 14.98 51.01
N GLY A 427 7.89 16.22 50.83
CA GLY A 427 8.77 16.85 51.82
C GLY A 427 8.11 17.12 53.17
N GLY A 428 6.78 17.00 53.29
CA GLY A 428 6.08 16.98 54.57
C GLY A 428 6.25 15.68 55.34
N PHE A 429 6.29 14.53 54.65
CA PHE A 429 6.37 13.21 55.29
C PHE A 429 7.76 12.93 55.88
N SER A 430 8.83 13.31 55.18
CA SER A 430 10.20 12.98 55.60
C SER A 430 10.71 13.75 56.82
N ARG A 431 10.18 14.95 57.08
CA ARG A 431 10.61 15.83 58.19
C ARG A 431 10.36 15.26 59.59
N ASN A 432 9.40 14.35 59.74
CA ASN A 432 9.01 13.76 61.02
C ASN A 432 9.51 12.31 61.19
N VAL A 433 10.44 11.86 60.34
CA VAL A 433 10.95 10.48 60.35
C VAL A 433 12.30 10.39 61.07
N SER A 434 12.34 9.83 62.28
CA SER A 434 13.53 9.60 63.09
C SER A 434 14.26 8.29 62.76
N SER A 435 13.53 7.28 62.30
CA SER A 435 14.08 6.00 61.83
C SER A 435 13.33 5.44 60.61
N TYR A 436 14.04 4.71 59.76
CA TYR A 436 13.51 4.02 58.58
C TYR A 436 14.00 2.58 58.58
N ARG A 437 13.13 1.64 58.28
CA ARG A 437 13.45 0.21 58.15
C ARG A 437 12.76 -0.37 56.94
N ASP A 438 13.51 -1.14 56.16
CA ASP A 438 13.02 -1.98 55.08
C ASP A 438 13.68 -3.36 55.15
N ASN A 439 12.86 -4.39 55.43
CA ASN A 439 13.34 -5.76 55.66
C ASN A 439 13.28 -6.67 54.42
N GLY A 440 12.84 -6.20 53.26
CA GLY A 440 12.46 -7.11 52.16
C GLY A 440 12.69 -6.56 50.76
N GLN A 441 13.80 -5.88 50.49
CA GLN A 441 14.04 -5.32 49.16
C GLN A 441 14.30 -6.41 48.14
N LEU A 442 13.53 -6.45 47.06
CA LEU A 442 13.79 -7.31 45.91
C LEU A 442 14.43 -6.48 44.80
N LEU A 443 15.64 -6.87 44.40
CA LEU A 443 16.33 -6.29 43.24
C LEU A 443 16.17 -7.22 42.05
N ARG A 444 15.79 -6.68 40.90
CA ARG A 444 15.72 -7.39 39.62
C ARG A 444 16.47 -6.61 38.57
N LEU A 445 17.55 -7.18 38.04
CA LEU A 445 18.33 -6.60 36.96
C LEU A 445 18.04 -7.38 35.67
N GLU A 446 17.39 -6.75 34.70
CA GLU A 446 17.16 -7.29 33.36
C GLU A 446 18.21 -6.73 32.42
N MET A 447 18.87 -7.59 31.64
CA MET A 447 19.80 -7.15 30.60
C MET A 447 19.54 -7.87 29.29
N GLU A 448 19.78 -7.17 28.19
CA GLU A 448 19.81 -7.73 26.84
C GLU A 448 21.17 -7.42 26.25
N LEU A 449 21.94 -8.44 25.90
CA LEU A 449 23.29 -8.31 25.36
C LEU A 449 23.30 -8.92 23.97
N SER A 450 23.45 -8.09 22.93
CA SER A 450 23.53 -8.56 21.53
C SER A 450 22.42 -9.56 21.14
N GLY A 451 21.18 -9.31 21.57
CA GLY A 451 20.01 -10.16 21.32
C GLY A 451 19.79 -11.30 22.33
N MET A 452 20.52 -11.35 23.43
CA MET A 452 20.37 -12.35 24.50
C MET A 452 19.81 -11.71 25.78
N GLU A 453 18.64 -12.15 26.27
CA GLU A 453 18.04 -11.65 27.52
C GLU A 453 18.53 -12.44 28.75
N ALA A 454 18.92 -11.75 29.83
CA ALA A 454 19.27 -12.33 31.12
C ALA A 454 18.63 -11.54 32.27
N THR A 455 18.19 -12.23 33.33
CA THR A 455 17.60 -11.62 34.53
C THR A 455 18.33 -12.08 35.79
N PHE A 456 18.81 -11.13 36.59
CA PHE A 456 19.43 -11.37 37.88
C PHE A 456 18.52 -10.90 39.01
N LYS A 457 18.53 -11.62 40.13
CA LYS A 457 17.71 -11.28 41.31
C LYS A 457 18.61 -11.09 42.53
N GLY A 458 18.26 -10.12 43.37
CA GLY A 458 18.96 -9.85 44.63
C GLY A 458 17.99 -9.55 45.76
N MET A 459 18.47 -9.65 46.99
CA MET A 459 17.72 -9.26 48.18
C MET A 459 18.51 -8.26 49.01
N GLY A 460 17.85 -7.21 49.48
CA GLY A 460 18.45 -6.15 50.27
C GLY A 460 17.68 -5.88 51.57
N ARG A 461 18.39 -5.32 52.55
CA ARG A 461 17.82 -4.80 53.80
C ARG A 461 18.48 -3.47 54.12
N LEU A 462 17.67 -2.45 54.45
CA LEU A 462 18.16 -1.14 54.88
C LEU A 462 17.51 -0.73 56.20
N VAL A 463 18.33 -0.38 57.18
CA VAL A 463 17.89 0.21 58.44
C VAL A 463 18.68 1.50 58.67
N VAL A 464 17.98 2.59 58.98
CA VAL A 464 18.57 3.92 59.19
C VAL A 464 18.00 4.54 60.46
N ALA A 465 18.86 5.18 61.25
CA ALA A 465 18.44 6.05 62.36
C ALA A 465 19.22 7.36 62.31
N ARG A 466 18.50 8.49 62.45
CA ARG A 466 19.11 9.82 62.39
C ARG A 466 20.11 10.04 63.54
N PRO A 467 21.19 10.80 63.31
CA PRO A 467 21.55 11.46 62.05
C PRO A 467 22.37 10.57 61.10
N ASN A 468 23.11 9.58 61.59
CA ASN A 468 24.16 8.89 60.81
C ASN A 468 24.31 7.38 61.11
N LYS A 469 23.34 6.73 61.75
CA LYS A 469 23.36 5.27 61.92
C LYS A 469 22.73 4.58 60.72
N LEU A 470 23.40 3.58 60.17
CA LEU A 470 22.97 2.87 58.96
C LEU A 470 23.40 1.39 59.01
N HIS A 471 22.50 0.48 58.65
CA HIS A 471 22.83 -0.91 58.41
C HIS A 471 22.19 -1.34 57.10
N LEU A 472 23.04 -1.64 56.13
CA LEU A 472 22.67 -1.98 54.78
C LEU A 472 23.30 -3.31 54.39
N THR A 473 22.48 -4.27 53.97
CA THR A 473 22.90 -5.60 53.53
C THR A 473 22.35 -5.89 52.16
N PHE A 474 23.17 -6.43 51.25
CA PHE A 474 22.73 -6.87 49.92
C PHE A 474 23.29 -8.24 49.55
N LYS A 475 22.41 -9.07 48.99
CA LYS A 475 22.73 -10.36 48.39
C LYS A 475 22.48 -10.27 46.88
N LEU A 476 23.54 -10.35 46.08
CA LEU A 476 23.48 -10.36 44.62
C LEU A 476 23.52 -11.82 44.13
N ASN A 477 22.62 -12.19 43.22
CA ASN A 477 22.66 -13.49 42.54
C ASN A 477 22.92 -13.26 41.05
N LEU A 478 24.20 -13.34 40.64
CA LEU A 478 24.66 -13.12 39.28
C LEU A 478 24.83 -14.46 38.56
N GLY A 479 23.70 -15.06 38.17
CA GLY A 479 23.67 -16.35 37.51
C GLY A 479 23.96 -17.48 38.49
N ILE A 480 25.18 -18.04 38.43
CA ILE A 480 25.64 -19.16 39.26
C ILE A 480 26.48 -18.76 40.48
N THR A 481 26.71 -17.46 40.73
CA THR A 481 27.45 -16.98 41.93
C THR A 481 26.60 -16.06 42.80
N ARG A 482 26.49 -16.40 44.09
CA ARG A 482 25.84 -15.57 45.11
C ARG A 482 26.89 -14.75 45.85
N ARG A 483 26.72 -13.42 45.91
CA ARG A 483 27.62 -12.50 46.61
C ARG A 483 26.91 -11.74 47.72
N ASP A 484 27.55 -11.59 48.87
CA ASP A 484 27.01 -10.87 50.04
C ASP A 484 27.83 -9.59 50.31
N VAL A 485 27.17 -8.48 50.63
CA VAL A 485 27.82 -7.19 50.94
C VAL A 485 27.14 -6.52 52.12
N ARG A 486 27.92 -5.95 53.05
CA ARG A 486 27.41 -5.25 54.23
C ARG A 486 28.07 -3.89 54.40
N LEU A 487 27.25 -2.85 54.59
CA LEU A 487 27.68 -1.50 54.97
C LEU A 487 27.00 -1.13 56.29
N ILE A 488 27.78 -0.86 57.32
CA ILE A 488 27.28 -0.69 58.69
C ILE A 488 27.91 0.56 59.30
N SER A 489 27.13 1.38 60.00
CA SER A 489 27.61 2.52 60.78
C SER A 489 26.87 2.64 62.10
N ASP A 490 27.65 2.74 63.18
CA ASP A 490 27.17 2.98 64.55
C ASP A 490 27.07 4.48 64.89
N GLY A 491 27.39 5.36 63.94
CA GLY A 491 27.43 6.81 64.09
C GLY A 491 28.78 7.38 64.50
N LYS A 492 29.79 6.54 64.78
CA LYS A 492 31.20 6.92 64.99
C LYS A 492 32.12 6.28 63.95
N GLN A 493 31.88 5.01 63.63
CA GLN A 493 32.63 4.21 62.68
C GLN A 493 31.73 3.72 61.55
N LEU A 494 32.34 3.46 60.39
CA LEU A 494 31.70 2.93 59.20
C LEU A 494 32.50 1.73 58.70
N TRP A 495 31.82 0.61 58.48
CA TRP A 495 32.39 -0.64 57.98
C TRP A 495 31.77 -1.02 56.65
N LEU A 496 32.60 -1.31 55.65
CA LEU A 496 32.20 -2.02 54.44
C LEU A 496 32.82 -3.42 54.48
N TYR A 497 32.01 -4.47 54.52
CA TYR A 497 32.45 -5.86 54.67
C TYR A 497 31.98 -6.73 53.50
N LEU A 498 32.90 -7.50 52.94
CA LEU A 498 32.66 -8.52 51.92
C LEU A 498 32.92 -9.93 52.49
N PRO A 499 31.89 -10.66 52.94
CA PRO A 499 32.04 -11.99 53.53
C PRO A 499 32.75 -13.02 52.64
N ASP A 500 32.49 -13.01 51.32
CA ASP A 500 33.03 -14.00 50.40
C ASP A 500 34.54 -13.88 50.20
N PHE A 501 35.06 -12.66 50.32
CA PHE A 501 36.49 -12.37 50.26
C PHE A 501 37.14 -12.30 51.64
N ARG A 502 36.32 -12.28 52.71
CA ARG A 502 36.74 -12.02 54.09
C ARG A 502 37.55 -10.72 54.19
N GLU A 503 37.15 -9.69 53.46
CA GLU A 503 37.82 -8.39 53.42
C GLU A 503 36.90 -7.30 53.96
N TYR A 504 37.43 -6.36 54.75
CA TYR A 504 36.67 -5.19 55.20
C TYR A 504 37.46 -3.88 55.15
N VAL A 505 36.73 -2.77 54.99
CA VAL A 505 37.22 -1.40 55.11
C VAL A 505 36.60 -0.75 56.34
N LEU A 506 37.40 0.00 57.09
CA LEU A 506 36.98 0.75 58.30
C LEU A 506 37.34 2.23 58.14
N LYS A 507 36.33 3.10 58.30
CA LYS A 507 36.42 4.57 58.23
C LYS A 507 35.69 5.25 59.39
N GLU A 508 35.93 6.54 59.58
CA GLU A 508 35.11 7.38 60.46
C GLU A 508 33.71 7.58 59.84
N ALA A 509 32.67 7.56 60.67
CA ALA A 509 31.30 7.74 60.19
C ALA A 509 31.05 9.21 59.80
N PRO A 510 30.59 9.48 58.57
CA PRO A 510 30.09 10.80 58.18
C PRO A 510 28.99 11.35 59.12
N ALA A 511 28.83 12.67 59.10
CA ALA A 511 27.88 13.38 59.97
C ALA A 511 26.40 13.05 59.71
N SER A 512 26.08 12.51 58.54
CA SER A 512 24.71 12.10 58.17
C SER A 512 24.70 10.79 57.38
N TYR A 513 23.60 10.01 57.45
CA TYR A 513 23.45 8.83 56.61
C TYR A 513 23.33 9.18 55.12
N THR A 514 22.85 10.38 54.80
CA THR A 514 22.85 10.88 53.41
C THR A 514 24.26 11.07 52.88
N ASP A 515 25.20 11.53 53.72
CA ASP A 515 26.61 11.60 53.37
C ASP A 515 27.23 10.21 53.22
N ILE A 516 26.88 9.26 54.10
CA ILE A 516 27.31 7.84 53.98
C ILE A 516 26.89 7.29 52.62
N LEU A 517 25.62 7.41 52.27
CA LEU A 517 25.08 6.93 51.00
C LEU A 517 25.65 7.66 49.79
N GLN A 518 26.15 8.90 49.94
CA GLN A 518 26.68 9.69 48.83
C GLN A 518 28.17 9.47 48.59
N LYS A 519 28.97 9.36 49.66
CA LYS A 519 30.43 9.44 49.60
C LYS A 519 31.11 8.10 49.83
N GLU A 520 30.47 7.20 50.58
CA GLU A 520 31.13 6.00 51.10
C GLU A 520 30.61 4.69 50.52
N VAL A 521 29.45 4.71 49.84
CA VAL A 521 28.97 3.58 49.04
C VAL A 521 29.75 3.56 47.71
N PRO A 522 30.46 2.48 47.37
CA PRO A 522 31.04 2.34 46.04
C PRO A 522 29.95 2.44 44.96
N GLY A 523 30.12 3.34 43.99
CA GLY A 523 29.07 3.71 43.04
C GLY A 523 28.49 2.55 42.21
N ASP A 524 29.27 1.47 42.03
CA ASP A 524 28.88 0.27 41.29
C ASP A 524 27.99 -0.68 42.10
N LEU A 525 28.03 -0.55 43.43
CA LEU A 525 27.46 -1.55 44.32
C LEU A 525 25.93 -1.52 44.32
N LEU A 526 25.36 -0.32 44.20
CA LEU A 526 23.92 -0.08 44.22
C LEU A 526 23.37 0.34 42.86
N PHE A 527 24.21 0.31 41.82
CA PHE A 527 23.84 0.69 40.47
C PHE A 527 23.05 2.03 40.45
N GLY A 528 23.53 3.06 41.15
CA GLY A 528 22.86 4.37 41.19
C GLY A 528 21.64 4.49 42.12
N ALA A 529 21.21 3.43 42.80
CA ALA A 529 20.07 3.45 43.71
C ALA A 529 20.29 4.33 44.95
N GLU A 530 21.54 4.62 45.32
CA GLU A 530 21.89 5.48 46.45
C GLU A 530 21.26 6.88 46.35
N ALA A 531 21.11 7.42 45.14
CA ALA A 531 20.51 8.72 44.90
C ALA A 531 19.01 8.75 45.23
N ILE A 532 18.32 7.62 45.03
CA ILE A 532 16.90 7.44 45.37
C ILE A 532 16.75 7.44 46.89
N TYR A 533 17.55 6.63 47.59
CA TYR A 533 17.54 6.61 49.06
C TYR A 533 17.88 7.97 49.65
N GLN A 534 18.90 8.67 49.14
CA GLN A 534 19.22 10.02 49.57
C GLN A 534 18.05 10.97 49.40
N THR A 535 17.33 10.88 48.29
CA THR A 535 16.21 11.77 48.00
C THR A 535 15.07 11.56 48.99
N PHE A 536 14.55 10.32 49.08
CA PHE A 536 13.35 10.02 49.88
C PHE A 536 13.62 9.99 51.39
N LEU A 537 14.87 9.81 51.80
CA LEU A 537 15.27 9.88 53.20
C LEU A 537 15.79 11.28 53.60
N SER A 538 15.83 12.27 52.71
CA SER A 538 16.26 13.64 53.05
C SER A 538 15.14 14.50 53.65
N ASP A 539 15.53 15.57 54.34
CA ASP A 539 14.61 16.62 54.82
C ASP A 539 14.05 17.52 53.71
N HIS A 540 14.66 17.50 52.53
CA HIS A 540 14.32 18.37 51.40
C HIS A 540 14.29 17.61 50.07
N PRO A 541 13.39 16.62 49.91
CA PRO A 541 13.32 15.79 48.70
C PRO A 541 13.11 16.63 47.44
N ARG A 542 12.29 17.69 47.49
CA ARG A 542 12.12 18.64 46.37
C ARG A 542 13.42 19.36 46.03
N GLY A 543 14.17 19.82 47.03
CA GLY A 543 15.44 20.52 46.80
C GLY A 543 16.48 19.63 46.14
N LEU A 544 16.54 18.35 46.53
CA LEU A 544 17.45 17.37 45.94
C LEU A 544 17.00 16.90 44.55
N LEU A 545 15.72 16.52 44.38
CA LEU A 545 15.20 16.13 43.07
C LEU A 545 15.15 17.29 42.09
N ALA A 546 14.74 18.50 42.45
CA ALA A 546 14.67 19.60 41.48
C ALA A 546 16.05 20.07 41.01
N ARG A 547 17.09 19.94 41.84
CA ARG A 547 18.48 20.25 41.46
C ARG A 547 19.12 19.14 40.64
N ARG A 548 18.73 17.89 40.88
CA ARG A 548 19.35 16.72 40.28
C ARG A 548 18.55 16.24 39.07
N ALA A 549 17.24 16.03 39.17
CA ALA A 549 16.38 15.56 38.10
C ALA A 549 16.08 16.61 37.02
N ARG A 550 15.98 16.15 35.77
CA ARG A 550 15.44 16.89 34.62
C ARG A 550 14.16 16.22 34.14
N ASN A 551 13.30 16.97 33.46
CA ASN A 551 12.09 16.45 32.82
C ASN A 551 11.19 15.62 33.76
N ILE A 552 11.08 16.01 35.03
CA ILE A 552 10.24 15.28 35.97
C ILE A 552 8.75 15.39 35.57
N THR A 553 8.07 14.25 35.48
CA THR A 553 6.66 14.13 35.09
C THR A 553 5.87 13.30 36.09
N PHE A 554 4.61 13.70 36.27
CA PHE A 554 3.60 12.91 36.96
C PHE A 554 2.89 12.03 35.94
N ASP A 555 3.11 10.73 36.04
CA ASP A 555 2.59 9.77 35.06
C ASP A 555 1.18 9.33 35.40
N GLY A 556 0.76 9.51 36.64
CA GLY A 556 -0.60 9.25 37.08
C GLY A 556 -0.67 8.61 38.45
N THR A 557 -1.82 8.01 38.72
CA THR A 557 -2.05 7.19 39.89
C THR A 557 -2.27 5.76 39.44
N GLU A 558 -1.50 4.83 39.99
CA GLU A 558 -1.54 3.41 39.65
C GLU A 558 -1.80 2.60 40.93
N ARG A 559 -2.00 1.29 40.78
CA ARG A 559 -1.94 0.33 41.89
C ARG A 559 -0.76 -0.60 41.65
N VAL A 560 0.13 -0.73 42.63
CA VAL A 560 1.23 -1.70 42.62
C VAL A 560 1.03 -2.58 43.84
N GLU A 561 0.88 -3.90 43.62
CA GLU A 561 0.62 -4.89 44.68
C GLU A 561 -0.51 -4.46 45.62
N ASP A 562 -1.62 -3.99 45.03
CA ASP A 562 -2.82 -3.48 45.70
C ASP A 562 -2.66 -2.20 46.56
N GLN A 563 -1.48 -1.58 46.56
CA GLN A 563 -1.28 -0.29 47.19
C GLN A 563 -1.55 0.84 46.20
N PRO A 564 -2.34 1.87 46.58
CA PRO A 564 -2.49 3.05 45.74
C PRO A 564 -1.18 3.84 45.73
N VAL A 565 -0.64 4.08 44.54
CA VAL A 565 0.63 4.77 44.35
C VAL A 565 0.51 5.98 43.43
N TYR A 566 1.42 6.93 43.61
CA TYR A 566 1.73 7.98 42.64
C TYR A 566 2.91 7.54 41.77
N ALA A 567 2.78 7.63 40.46
CA ALA A 567 3.86 7.31 39.52
C ALA A 567 4.56 8.60 39.06
N LEU A 568 5.88 8.65 39.25
CA LEU A 568 6.75 9.73 38.82
C LEU A 568 7.84 9.19 37.90
N SER A 569 8.15 9.91 36.82
CA SER A 569 9.31 9.64 35.98
C SER A 569 10.20 10.86 35.87
N TRP A 570 11.52 10.68 35.78
CA TRP A 570 12.46 11.76 35.54
C TRP A 570 13.77 11.27 34.92
N GLU A 571 14.53 12.21 34.35
CA GLU A 571 15.91 12.00 33.93
C GLU A 571 16.85 12.39 35.07
N GLN A 572 17.64 11.44 35.54
CA GLN A 572 18.64 11.62 36.59
C GLN A 572 20.03 11.74 35.95
N PRO A 573 20.68 12.93 35.96
CA PRO A 573 22.07 13.08 35.60
C PRO A 573 22.95 12.28 36.54
N LEU A 574 23.92 11.56 35.98
CA LEU A 574 24.95 10.87 36.73
C LEU A 574 26.07 11.86 37.07
N THR A 575 26.33 12.04 38.37
CA THR A 575 27.53 12.73 38.85
C THR A 575 28.71 11.77 38.76
N ASP A 576 29.66 12.10 37.89
CA ASP A 576 30.92 11.38 37.61
C ASP A 576 30.78 9.90 37.18
N PRO A 577 30.67 9.61 35.86
CA PRO A 577 30.52 8.23 35.35
C PRO A 577 31.75 7.35 35.58
N ALA A 578 32.95 7.94 35.65
CA ALA A 578 34.22 7.22 35.69
C ALA A 578 34.44 6.50 37.02
N SER A 579 33.99 7.10 38.13
CA SER A 579 33.99 6.48 39.46
C SER A 579 32.87 5.44 39.67
N LYS A 580 31.99 5.27 38.68
CA LYS A 580 30.87 4.31 38.69
C LYS A 580 30.96 3.23 37.62
N GLY A 581 32.18 2.90 37.16
CA GLY A 581 32.44 1.78 36.24
C GLY A 581 31.75 1.89 34.86
N ILE A 582 31.12 3.02 34.54
CA ILE A 582 30.45 3.27 33.27
C ILE A 582 31.43 4.02 32.36
N PRO A 583 31.79 3.47 31.19
CA PRO A 583 32.77 4.10 30.32
C PRO A 583 32.29 5.49 29.91
N ALA A 584 33.15 6.50 30.08
CA ALA A 584 32.80 7.89 29.83
C ALA A 584 32.46 8.10 28.35
N SER A 585 31.17 8.21 28.02
CA SER A 585 30.76 8.70 26.71
C SER A 585 31.08 10.21 26.60
N SER A 586 31.55 10.64 25.43
CA SER A 586 32.10 11.99 25.20
C SER A 586 31.04 13.10 25.09
N ARG A 587 29.74 12.81 25.25
CA ARG A 587 28.66 13.81 25.14
C ARG A 587 27.89 13.98 26.44
N ALA A 588 27.66 15.24 26.84
CA ALA A 588 26.98 15.61 28.09
C ALA A 588 25.53 15.09 28.20
N ASP A 589 24.86 14.84 27.06
CA ASP A 589 23.46 14.41 27.01
C ASP A 589 23.27 12.91 27.29
N ASP A 590 24.29 12.10 27.07
CA ASP A 590 24.25 10.64 27.27
C ASP A 590 24.41 10.24 28.75
N ARG A 591 24.73 11.18 29.65
CA ARG A 591 24.97 10.94 31.08
C ARG A 591 23.68 11.02 31.92
N LYS A 592 22.55 10.60 31.37
CA LYS A 592 21.23 10.68 32.02
C LYS A 592 20.59 9.31 32.14
N LEU A 593 20.18 8.96 33.35
CA LEU A 593 19.46 7.74 33.71
C LEU A 593 17.96 8.02 33.73
N LEU A 594 17.15 7.19 33.06
CA LEU A 594 15.69 7.29 33.18
C LEU A 594 15.24 6.55 34.44
N VAL A 595 14.53 7.25 35.33
CA VAL A 595 14.04 6.69 36.58
C VAL A 595 12.51 6.83 36.62
N LYS A 596 11.82 5.74 36.97
CA LYS A 596 10.39 5.73 37.32
C LYS A 596 10.22 5.23 38.74
N ALA A 597 9.53 5.99 39.60
CA ALA A 597 9.25 5.62 40.98
C ALA A 597 7.74 5.59 41.23
N TRP A 598 7.31 4.57 41.96
CA TRP A 598 5.94 4.42 42.46
C TRP A 598 5.96 4.66 43.96
N LEU A 599 5.28 5.72 44.40
CA LEU A 599 5.31 6.20 45.77
C LEU A 599 3.97 5.93 46.44
N ASN A 600 3.97 5.31 47.61
CA ASN A 600 2.76 5.03 48.38
C ASN A 600 2.04 6.35 48.68
N LYS A 601 0.74 6.43 48.35
CA LYS A 601 -0.02 7.68 48.52
C LYS A 601 -0.20 8.12 49.98
N THR A 602 -0.10 7.18 50.92
CA THR A 602 -0.37 7.40 52.34
C THR A 602 0.86 7.92 53.09
N ASN A 603 2.03 7.35 52.83
CA ASN A 603 3.27 7.69 53.56
C ASN A 603 4.35 8.35 52.68
N GLY A 604 4.18 8.38 51.36
CA GLY A 604 5.09 9.02 50.42
C GLY A 604 6.37 8.26 50.09
N TYR A 605 6.59 7.08 50.69
CA TYR A 605 7.79 6.29 50.45
C TYR A 605 7.68 5.38 49.22
N PRO A 606 8.81 5.04 48.57
CA PRO A 606 8.79 4.17 47.40
C PRO A 606 8.25 2.77 47.72
N VAL A 607 7.35 2.28 46.86
CA VAL A 607 6.91 0.87 46.79
C VAL A 607 7.74 0.14 45.74
N GLN A 608 8.05 0.82 44.64
CA GLN A 608 8.90 0.30 43.59
C GLN A 608 9.65 1.43 42.91
N VAL A 609 10.88 1.18 42.49
CA VAL A 609 11.65 2.09 41.65
C VAL A 609 12.31 1.31 40.52
N ARG A 610 12.19 1.82 39.30
CA ARG A 610 12.78 1.27 38.09
C ARG A 610 13.75 2.28 37.51
N MET A 611 14.95 1.83 37.17
CA MET A 611 16.03 2.61 36.58
C MET A 611 16.48 1.94 35.29
N ASP A 612 16.50 2.71 34.19
CA ASP A 612 16.84 2.21 32.86
C ASP A 612 18.19 2.78 32.39
N PHE A 613 19.20 1.92 32.45
CA PHE A 613 20.58 2.21 32.07
C PHE A 613 20.85 1.96 30.59
N SER A 614 19.89 1.44 29.82
CA SER A 614 20.13 0.96 28.44
C SER A 614 20.80 2.01 27.55
N ARG A 615 20.43 3.28 27.69
CA ARG A 615 21.05 4.40 26.93
C ARG A 615 22.51 4.69 27.29
N LEU A 616 22.90 4.41 28.53
CA LEU A 616 24.27 4.60 29.00
C LEU A 616 25.20 3.51 28.46
N VAL A 617 24.70 2.28 28.36
CA VAL A 617 25.53 1.12 28.00
C VAL A 617 25.48 0.77 26.51
N THR A 618 24.50 1.28 25.75
CA THR A 618 24.39 1.08 24.28
C THR A 618 25.48 1.80 23.46
N ARG A 619 26.16 2.80 24.01
CA ARG A 619 27.12 3.65 23.29
C ARG A 619 28.50 3.77 23.93
N ALA A 620 28.63 3.23 25.13
CA ALA A 620 29.92 3.03 25.77
C ALA A 620 30.25 1.55 25.55
N PRO A 621 31.44 1.18 25.01
CA PRO A 621 31.84 -0.21 25.05
C PRO A 621 31.90 -0.58 26.52
N ALA A 622 30.92 -1.34 27.01
CA ALA A 622 31.09 -1.97 28.31
C ALA A 622 32.39 -2.74 28.19
N SER A 623 33.40 -2.34 28.95
CA SER A 623 34.60 -3.13 29.13
C SER A 623 34.11 -4.44 29.73
N GLY A 624 33.84 -5.40 28.85
CA GLY A 624 33.52 -6.76 29.22
C GLY A 624 34.71 -7.37 29.99
N PRO A 625 34.56 -8.61 30.45
CA PRO A 625 35.43 -9.24 31.45
C PRO A 625 36.91 -9.40 31.04
N ALA A 626 37.31 -8.96 29.84
CA ALA A 626 38.69 -8.78 29.42
C ALA A 626 38.79 -7.57 28.47
N PRO A 627 39.91 -6.83 28.43
CA PRO A 627 40.10 -5.70 27.51
C PRO A 627 39.85 -6.15 26.07
N GLY A 628 38.89 -5.51 25.37
CA GLY A 628 38.58 -5.76 23.95
C GLY A 628 37.34 -6.60 23.66
N ILE A 629 36.62 -7.09 24.67
CA ILE A 629 35.30 -7.70 24.48
C ILE A 629 34.23 -6.60 24.48
N ASN A 630 33.79 -6.16 23.29
CA ASN A 630 32.67 -5.23 23.15
C ASN A 630 31.35 -5.99 23.17
N MET A 631 30.83 -6.28 24.36
CA MET A 631 29.42 -6.62 24.52
C MET A 631 28.67 -5.34 24.79
N THR A 632 27.90 -4.87 23.82
CA THR A 632 27.09 -3.67 23.99
C THR A 632 25.70 -4.10 24.49
N PRO A 633 25.33 -3.83 25.76
CA PRO A 633 24.00 -4.13 26.22
C PRO A 633 23.00 -3.27 25.46
N GLN A 634 22.05 -3.92 24.81
CA GLN A 634 20.92 -3.31 24.12
C GLN A 634 19.86 -2.86 25.14
N ARG A 635 19.76 -3.58 26.27
CA ARG A 635 18.89 -3.24 27.40
C ARG A 635 19.59 -3.50 28.73
N LEU A 636 19.44 -2.60 29.71
CA LEU A 636 19.88 -2.80 31.10
C LEU A 636 18.93 -2.04 32.03
N VAL A 637 18.07 -2.77 32.76
CA VAL A 637 17.01 -2.20 33.61
C VAL A 637 17.09 -2.80 35.01
N LEU A 638 17.22 -1.94 36.01
CA LEU A 638 17.15 -2.33 37.43
C LEU A 638 15.80 -1.95 38.01
N THR A 639 15.11 -2.91 38.62
CA THR A 639 13.89 -2.69 39.40
C THR A 639 14.14 -3.06 40.85
N ILE A 640 13.78 -2.17 41.77
CA ILE A 640 13.85 -2.36 43.22
C ILE A 640 12.42 -2.29 43.77
N THR A 641 11.94 -3.36 44.40
CA THR A 641 10.65 -3.39 45.08
C THR A 641 10.86 -3.36 46.60
N PHE A 642 10.08 -2.54 47.29
CA PHE A 642 10.15 -2.26 48.73
C PHE A 642 8.96 -2.90 49.43
N ASN A 643 9.18 -4.01 50.12
CA ASN A 643 8.08 -4.88 50.57
C ASN A 643 7.63 -4.65 52.03
N ASP A 644 8.52 -4.18 52.92
CA ASP A 644 8.22 -4.02 54.35
C ASP A 644 8.81 -2.73 54.92
N VAL A 645 8.25 -1.59 54.49
CA VAL A 645 8.69 -0.26 54.93
C VAL A 645 8.02 0.13 56.25
N GLN A 646 8.85 0.38 57.27
CA GLN A 646 8.42 0.80 58.61
C GLN A 646 9.14 2.10 59.01
N LEU A 647 8.38 3.04 59.54
CA LEU A 647 8.86 4.38 59.92
C LEU A 647 8.77 4.55 61.44
N ASN A 648 9.73 5.27 62.02
CA ASN A 648 9.74 5.66 63.45
C ASN A 648 9.66 4.49 64.44
N GLN A 649 10.07 3.29 64.03
CA GLN A 649 10.14 2.15 64.92
C GLN A 649 11.48 2.11 65.68
N PRO A 650 11.49 1.65 66.94
CA PRO A 650 12.73 1.41 67.68
C PRO A 650 13.59 0.34 66.99
N SER A 651 14.89 0.57 66.92
CA SER A 651 15.88 -0.44 66.52
C SER A 651 16.61 -0.98 67.74
N ALA A 652 16.90 -2.28 67.73
CA ALA A 652 17.68 -2.90 68.79
C ALA A 652 19.11 -2.29 68.81
N ARG A 653 19.73 -2.18 69.99
CA ARG A 653 21.02 -1.49 70.15
C ARG A 653 22.12 -2.08 69.28
N ASP A 654 22.13 -3.41 69.16
CA ASP A 654 23.06 -4.22 68.36
C ASP A 654 22.88 -4.08 66.84
N THR A 655 21.79 -3.46 66.36
CA THR A 655 21.50 -3.37 64.92
C THR A 655 22.61 -2.64 64.14
N PHE A 656 23.29 -1.69 64.77
CA PHE A 656 24.31 -0.86 64.11
C PHE A 656 25.73 -1.20 64.55
N GLU A 657 25.90 -2.15 65.46
CA GLU A 657 27.21 -2.57 65.96
C GLU A 657 27.78 -3.66 65.03
N PHE A 658 29.07 -3.57 64.70
CA PHE A 658 29.74 -4.57 63.89
C PHE A 658 31.16 -4.85 64.36
N THR A 659 31.45 -6.14 64.54
CA THR A 659 32.80 -6.64 64.82
C THR A 659 33.21 -7.57 63.67
N PRO A 660 34.29 -7.27 62.93
CA PRO A 660 34.79 -8.14 61.86
C PRO A 660 35.12 -9.55 62.39
N PRO A 661 34.83 -10.62 61.64
CA PRO A 661 35.22 -11.97 62.03
C PRO A 661 36.73 -12.12 62.18
N PRO A 662 37.23 -13.06 63.03
CA PRO A 662 38.66 -13.21 63.30
C PRO A 662 39.53 -13.50 62.07
N ASN A 663 38.94 -14.08 61.02
CA ASN A 663 39.58 -14.43 59.77
C ASN A 663 39.40 -13.37 58.66
N ALA A 664 38.81 -12.22 58.99
CA ALA A 664 38.62 -11.12 58.06
C ALA A 664 39.83 -10.19 58.05
N ARG A 665 40.32 -9.86 56.85
CA ARG A 665 41.46 -8.97 56.63
C ARG A 665 40.98 -7.54 56.41
N ARG A 666 41.60 -6.58 57.10
CA ARG A 666 41.41 -5.16 56.79
C ARG A 666 42.15 -4.80 55.51
N VAL A 667 41.45 -4.14 54.59
CA VAL A 667 42.01 -3.59 53.35
C VAL A 667 41.78 -2.08 53.31
N GLU A 668 42.63 -1.35 52.59
CA GLU A 668 42.48 0.11 52.46
C GLU A 668 41.32 0.47 51.54
N ASN A 669 41.15 -0.28 50.45
CA ASN A 669 40.05 -0.16 49.50
C ASN A 669 39.59 -1.55 49.04
N ILE A 670 38.32 -1.65 48.64
CA ILE A 670 37.73 -2.86 48.06
C ILE A 670 37.72 -2.74 46.54
N ASP A 671 38.27 -3.73 45.84
CA ASP A 671 38.13 -3.86 44.39
C ASP A 671 36.76 -4.46 44.04
N THR A 672 35.82 -3.58 43.67
CA THR A 672 34.44 -3.94 43.34
C THR A 672 34.31 -4.73 42.03
N ALA A 673 35.30 -4.72 41.13
CA ALA A 673 35.24 -5.47 39.87
C ALA A 673 35.18 -7.00 40.11
N ARG A 674 35.78 -7.46 41.21
CA ARG A 674 35.77 -8.87 41.65
C ARG A 674 34.37 -9.41 41.97
N LEU A 675 33.38 -8.53 42.18
CA LEU A 675 32.00 -8.91 42.43
C LEU A 675 31.24 -9.34 41.17
N PHE A 676 31.72 -8.96 39.96
CA PHE A 676 30.96 -9.09 38.71
C PHE A 676 31.54 -10.07 37.67
N PHE A 677 32.86 -10.29 37.62
CA PHE A 677 33.52 -10.91 36.45
C PHE A 677 34.40 -12.14 36.72
N ALA A 678 34.08 -12.95 37.73
CA ALA A 678 34.80 -14.22 37.91
C ALA A 678 34.30 -15.30 36.94
N VAL A 679 35.18 -15.70 36.01
CA VAL A 679 35.15 -17.00 35.29
C VAL A 679 34.81 -18.10 36.31
N PRO A 680 33.87 -19.03 36.05
CA PRO A 680 33.77 -20.20 36.92
C PRO A 680 35.17 -20.82 36.98
N PRO A 681 35.70 -21.20 38.16
CA PRO A 681 37.02 -21.81 38.22
C PRO A 681 37.06 -22.93 37.17
N PRO A 682 38.18 -23.11 36.44
CA PRO A 682 38.29 -24.22 35.51
C PRO A 682 37.86 -25.47 36.26
N SER A 683 36.79 -26.12 35.80
CA SER A 683 36.50 -27.45 36.29
C SER A 683 37.78 -28.23 36.04
N VAL A 684 38.39 -28.64 37.14
CA VAL A 684 39.65 -29.36 37.21
C VAL A 684 39.50 -30.62 36.38
N GLN A 685 39.93 -30.54 35.13
CA GLN A 685 40.49 -31.55 34.24
C GLN A 685 40.32 -31.05 32.80
N ALA A 686 41.45 -30.89 32.09
CA ALA A 686 41.40 -31.04 30.64
C ALA A 686 40.66 -32.37 30.38
N PRO A 687 39.64 -32.41 29.50
CA PRO A 687 39.12 -33.70 29.10
C PRO A 687 40.31 -34.53 28.62
N PRO A 688 40.44 -35.80 29.04
CA PRO A 688 41.54 -36.65 28.60
C PRO A 688 41.60 -36.56 27.08
N GLU A 689 42.80 -36.45 26.52
CA GLU A 689 43.03 -36.67 25.10
C GLU A 689 42.22 -37.91 24.73
N ARG A 690 41.09 -37.70 24.06
CA ARG A 690 40.40 -38.80 23.45
C ARG A 690 41.45 -39.34 22.50
N SER A 691 41.85 -40.59 22.71
CA SER A 691 42.72 -41.34 21.81
C SER A 691 41.93 -41.50 20.50
N LEU A 692 41.83 -40.40 19.77
CA LEU A 692 41.10 -40.29 18.53
C LEU A 692 41.98 -41.00 17.54
N VAL A 693 41.51 -42.17 17.10
CA VAL A 693 41.70 -42.55 15.70
C VAL A 693 41.51 -41.27 14.89
N THR A 694 42.59 -40.75 14.29
CA THR A 694 42.52 -39.53 13.49
C THR A 694 41.38 -39.75 12.49
N PRO A 695 40.29 -38.96 12.55
CA PRO A 695 39.16 -39.18 11.68
C PRO A 695 39.67 -39.17 10.24
N GLN A 696 39.28 -40.18 9.45
CA GLN A 696 39.74 -40.28 8.06
C GLN A 696 39.00 -39.23 7.22
N ILE A 697 39.49 -38.00 7.28
CA ILE A 697 38.99 -36.90 6.49
C ILE A 697 39.55 -37.02 5.08
N PRO A 698 38.71 -37.04 4.02
CA PRO A 698 39.19 -37.01 2.65
C PRO A 698 40.13 -35.82 2.38
N PRO A 699 41.11 -35.95 1.46
CA PRO A 699 41.94 -34.82 1.06
C PRO A 699 41.07 -33.71 0.48
N ARG A 700 41.51 -32.46 0.67
CA ARG A 700 40.84 -31.29 0.12
C ARG A 700 40.91 -31.33 -1.41
N ASP A 701 39.81 -31.00 -2.07
CA ASP A 701 39.77 -30.88 -3.52
C ASP A 701 40.71 -29.73 -3.97
N PRO A 702 41.67 -29.97 -4.89
CA PRO A 702 42.54 -28.91 -5.41
C PRO A 702 41.79 -27.75 -6.09
N GLN A 703 40.53 -27.96 -6.51
CA GLN A 703 39.68 -26.93 -7.10
C GLN A 703 39.01 -26.04 -6.04
N ALA A 704 39.09 -26.37 -4.75
CA ALA A 704 38.50 -25.58 -3.68
C ALA A 704 39.18 -24.20 -3.60
N GLY A 705 38.40 -23.15 -3.80
CA GLY A 705 38.89 -21.78 -3.76
C GLY A 705 39.09 -21.26 -2.33
N ALA A 706 39.58 -20.01 -2.22
CA ALA A 706 39.69 -19.33 -0.94
C ALA A 706 38.32 -19.13 -0.26
N GLN A 707 37.24 -19.09 -1.04
CA GLN A 707 35.87 -18.93 -0.53
C GLN A 707 35.39 -20.12 0.32
N GLN A 708 35.76 -21.36 -0.03
CA GLN A 708 35.49 -22.54 0.81
C GLN A 708 36.59 -22.67 1.86
N LEU A 709 36.31 -22.32 3.11
CA LEU A 709 37.33 -22.27 4.16
C LEU A 709 37.90 -23.66 4.45
N ASP A 710 39.21 -23.73 4.68
CA ASP A 710 39.88 -24.98 5.00
C ASP A 710 39.70 -25.33 6.48
N LEU A 711 38.83 -26.29 6.77
CA LEU A 711 38.57 -26.75 8.13
C LEU A 711 39.40 -27.97 8.52
N THR A 712 40.34 -28.43 7.66
CA THR A 712 41.08 -29.68 7.84
C THR A 712 41.71 -29.81 9.22
N ALA A 713 42.31 -28.73 9.74
CA ALA A 713 43.00 -28.72 11.03
C ALA A 713 42.07 -28.77 12.26
N PHE A 714 40.76 -28.57 12.05
CA PHE A 714 39.78 -28.42 13.13
C PHE A 714 38.77 -29.56 13.21
N TYR A 715 38.70 -30.42 12.18
CA TYR A 715 37.80 -31.56 12.19
C TYR A 715 38.17 -32.55 13.31
N ASN A 716 37.18 -32.83 14.17
CA ASN A 716 37.30 -33.76 15.28
C ASN A 716 36.34 -34.96 15.15
N ALA A 717 35.62 -35.05 14.03
CA ALA A 717 34.91 -36.24 13.59
C ALA A 717 34.80 -36.36 12.05
N ALA A 718 34.69 -37.59 11.54
CA ALA A 718 34.46 -37.90 10.13
C ALA A 718 32.97 -38.00 9.80
N LEU A 719 32.57 -37.68 8.55
CA LEU A 719 31.18 -37.84 8.12
C LEU A 719 30.73 -39.31 8.12
N THR A 720 31.64 -40.25 7.96
CA THR A 720 31.35 -41.70 7.85
C THR A 720 31.47 -42.45 9.17
N GLU A 721 31.74 -41.77 10.28
CA GLU A 721 31.82 -42.40 11.60
C GLU A 721 30.64 -42.02 12.49
N THR A 722 30.29 -42.90 13.41
CA THR A 722 29.31 -42.58 14.46
C THR A 722 30.04 -41.85 15.59
N TRP A 723 29.99 -40.51 15.61
CA TRP A 723 30.77 -39.72 16.57
C TRP A 723 30.01 -39.34 17.86
N HIS A 724 28.69 -39.49 17.90
CA HIS A 724 27.88 -39.34 19.12
C HIS A 724 27.79 -40.68 19.89
N PRO A 725 28.14 -40.72 21.19
CA PRO A 725 27.99 -41.92 21.99
C PRO A 725 26.51 -42.21 22.31
N SER A 726 26.22 -43.47 22.64
CA SER A 726 24.91 -43.92 23.12
C SER A 726 24.96 -44.12 24.64
N ALA A 727 23.83 -43.96 25.32
CA ALA A 727 23.67 -44.26 26.75
C ALA A 727 24.01 -45.72 27.14
N SER A 728 24.07 -46.65 26.17
CA SER A 728 24.50 -48.04 26.35
C SER A 728 26.03 -48.25 26.22
N GLY A 729 26.81 -47.19 25.99
CA GLY A 729 28.27 -47.27 25.76
C GLY A 729 28.66 -47.82 24.37
N THR A 730 27.72 -48.32 23.58
CA THR A 730 27.89 -48.72 22.18
C THR A 730 27.29 -47.64 21.29
N ALA A 731 28.12 -46.83 20.63
CA ALA A 731 27.65 -45.85 19.65
C ALA A 731 26.65 -46.53 18.70
N ALA A 732 25.46 -45.93 18.51
CA ALA A 732 24.41 -46.53 17.69
C ALA A 732 24.94 -46.73 16.27
N ALA A 733 25.29 -47.97 15.91
CA ALA A 733 25.98 -48.26 14.67
C ALA A 733 25.23 -47.66 13.48
N GLY A 734 25.90 -46.81 12.70
CA GLY A 734 25.32 -46.14 11.55
C GLY A 734 24.53 -44.86 11.86
N ASN A 735 24.74 -44.22 13.03
CA ASN A 735 24.31 -42.85 13.28
C ASN A 735 25.41 -41.85 12.86
N ASP A 736 25.58 -41.71 11.55
CA ASP A 736 26.62 -40.91 10.89
C ASP A 736 26.03 -39.96 9.81
N LEU A 737 26.89 -39.25 9.09
CA LEU A 737 26.55 -38.41 7.93
C LEU A 737 27.10 -38.99 6.61
N ALA A 738 27.26 -40.32 6.49
CA ALA A 738 27.86 -40.93 5.31
C ALA A 738 27.06 -40.65 4.02
N ALA A 739 25.76 -40.43 4.15
CA ALA A 739 24.86 -40.08 3.06
C ALA A 739 24.99 -38.63 2.57
N LEU A 740 25.64 -37.75 3.35
CA LEU A 740 25.89 -36.38 2.93
C LEU A 740 26.94 -36.38 1.79
N PRO A 741 26.67 -35.73 0.64
CA PRO A 741 27.66 -35.59 -0.42
C PRO A 741 28.96 -34.95 0.09
N ARG A 742 30.10 -35.49 -0.35
CA ARG A 742 31.45 -35.11 0.12
C ARG A 742 32.20 -34.29 -0.92
N GLY A 743 33.17 -33.49 -0.47
CA GLY A 743 33.98 -32.61 -1.32
C GLY A 743 33.25 -31.34 -1.71
N LEU A 744 33.48 -30.81 -2.91
CA LEU A 744 32.85 -29.59 -3.38
C LEU A 744 31.39 -29.83 -3.77
N GLN A 745 30.46 -29.32 -2.96
CA GLN A 745 29.03 -29.59 -3.09
C GLN A 745 28.20 -28.30 -3.05
N MET A 746 27.13 -28.26 -3.85
CA MET A 746 26.24 -27.11 -3.93
C MET A 746 25.06 -27.29 -2.98
N PHE A 747 24.96 -26.42 -1.96
CA PHE A 747 23.82 -26.36 -1.04
C PHE A 747 23.27 -24.94 -1.02
N GLY A 748 21.95 -24.79 -1.16
CA GLY A 748 21.31 -23.46 -1.14
C GLY A 748 21.89 -22.46 -2.15
N GLY A 749 22.38 -22.93 -3.29
CA GLY A 749 23.03 -22.11 -4.32
C GLY A 749 24.47 -21.67 -4.00
N ARG A 750 25.10 -22.23 -2.96
CA ARG A 750 26.50 -21.97 -2.58
C ARG A 750 27.32 -23.26 -2.56
N GLN A 751 28.55 -23.15 -3.05
CA GLN A 751 29.49 -24.28 -3.02
C GLN A 751 30.19 -24.34 -1.65
N PHE A 752 30.20 -25.51 -1.04
CA PHE A 752 30.84 -25.83 0.24
C PHE A 752 31.85 -26.98 0.05
N ASP A 753 32.91 -27.00 0.86
CA ASP A 753 33.84 -28.13 0.97
C ASP A 753 33.43 -29.02 2.16
N THR A 754 32.69 -30.11 1.90
CA THR A 754 32.11 -30.98 2.94
C THR A 754 32.95 -32.24 3.14
N ARG A 755 33.77 -32.28 4.20
CA ARG A 755 34.71 -33.40 4.43
C ARG A 755 34.67 -34.01 5.83
N GLY A 756 34.36 -33.22 6.86
CA GLY A 756 34.35 -33.63 8.26
C GLY A 756 33.40 -32.81 9.13
N VAL A 757 33.49 -32.99 10.44
CA VAL A 757 32.67 -32.29 11.45
C VAL A 757 33.56 -31.67 12.54
N ILE A 758 33.25 -30.44 12.92
CA ILE A 758 33.74 -29.79 14.15
C ILE A 758 32.60 -29.84 15.17
N GLN A 759 32.66 -30.79 16.10
CA GLN A 759 31.69 -30.97 17.18
C GLN A 759 32.15 -30.23 18.46
N LEU A 760 31.25 -29.47 19.08
CA LEU A 760 31.45 -28.90 20.42
C LEU A 760 30.61 -29.61 21.48
N SER A 761 30.97 -29.44 22.76
CA SER A 761 30.26 -30.02 23.90
C SER A 761 28.87 -29.42 24.12
N GLY A 762 28.02 -30.16 24.83
CA GLY A 762 26.69 -29.75 25.32
C GLY A 762 26.28 -30.70 26.44
N ARG A 763 25.37 -30.30 27.33
CA ARG A 763 25.10 -31.08 28.57
C ARG A 763 24.58 -32.48 28.29
N GLN A 764 23.74 -32.67 27.26
CA GLN A 764 23.29 -34.01 26.90
C GLN A 764 24.40 -34.86 26.30
N LEU A 765 25.28 -34.25 25.49
CA LEU A 765 26.44 -34.93 24.95
C LEU A 765 27.39 -35.39 26.07
N GLU A 766 27.65 -34.54 27.07
CA GLU A 766 28.44 -34.93 28.26
C GLU A 766 27.73 -36.00 29.08
N ALA A 767 26.41 -35.88 29.27
CA ALA A 767 25.61 -36.85 30.01
C ALA A 767 25.64 -38.26 29.38
N VAL A 768 25.72 -38.35 28.05
CA VAL A 768 25.90 -39.64 27.35
C VAL A 768 27.36 -40.05 27.16
N GLY A 769 28.31 -39.38 27.84
CA GLY A 769 29.73 -39.73 27.83
C GLY A 769 30.53 -39.19 26.64
N GLY A 770 29.99 -38.21 25.92
CA GLY A 770 30.68 -37.50 24.86
C GLY A 770 31.75 -36.57 25.42
N VAL A 771 32.94 -36.63 24.83
CA VAL A 771 34.09 -35.80 25.21
C VAL A 771 34.48 -34.97 24.00
N PHE A 772 34.06 -33.72 23.99
CA PHE A 772 34.34 -32.75 22.93
C PHE A 772 34.68 -31.39 23.57
N PRO A 773 35.43 -30.51 22.88
CA PRO A 773 35.78 -29.21 23.44
C PRO A 773 34.55 -28.30 23.55
N ALA A 774 34.53 -27.41 24.53
CA ALA A 774 33.52 -26.34 24.62
C ALA A 774 33.80 -25.19 23.63
N GLU A 775 35.01 -25.13 23.06
CA GLU A 775 35.45 -24.08 22.13
C GLU A 775 36.49 -24.57 21.12
N VAL A 776 36.45 -23.99 19.91
CA VAL A 776 37.48 -24.10 18.87
C VAL A 776 37.82 -22.69 18.41
N LYS A 777 39.10 -22.32 18.39
CA LYS A 777 39.54 -20.94 18.10
C LYS A 777 40.44 -20.88 16.87
N GLY A 778 40.44 -19.76 16.18
CA GLY A 778 41.43 -19.45 15.15
C GLY A 778 41.19 -20.09 13.78
N ILE A 779 39.95 -20.41 13.41
CA ILE A 779 39.59 -20.88 12.06
C ILE A 779 39.93 -19.76 11.07
N LYS A 780 40.91 -19.98 10.19
CA LYS A 780 41.44 -18.92 9.32
C LYS A 780 40.45 -18.52 8.23
N VAL A 781 40.22 -17.22 8.09
CA VAL A 781 39.46 -16.63 6.98
C VAL A 781 40.39 -15.87 6.05
N GLY A 782 41.18 -14.94 6.59
CA GLY A 782 42.28 -14.25 5.91
C GLY A 782 41.88 -13.50 4.64
N GLN A 783 40.64 -13.04 4.54
CA GLN A 783 40.12 -12.33 3.36
C GLN A 783 38.95 -11.43 3.73
N ARG A 784 38.62 -10.51 2.82
CA ARG A 784 37.41 -9.68 2.89
C ARG A 784 36.24 -10.49 2.33
N CYS A 785 35.09 -10.39 2.99
CA CYS A 785 33.86 -11.04 2.54
C CYS A 785 32.64 -10.19 2.89
N ARG A 786 31.61 -10.27 2.08
CA ARG A 786 30.29 -9.67 2.30
C ARG A 786 29.41 -10.53 3.18
N ALA A 787 29.61 -11.85 3.18
CA ALA A 787 28.86 -12.76 4.04
C ALA A 787 29.68 -14.01 4.41
N ILE A 788 29.27 -14.67 5.50
CA ILE A 788 29.77 -15.98 5.91
C ILE A 788 28.58 -16.94 5.98
N HIS A 789 28.71 -18.08 5.33
CA HIS A 789 27.70 -19.13 5.26
C HIS A 789 28.19 -20.35 6.04
N PHE A 790 27.37 -20.84 6.96
CA PHE A 790 27.65 -22.00 7.81
C PHE A 790 26.76 -23.17 7.40
N LEU A 791 27.35 -24.34 7.17
CA LEU A 791 26.63 -25.60 7.01
C LEU A 791 26.77 -26.39 8.33
N HIS A 792 25.71 -26.47 9.12
CA HIS A 792 25.80 -26.87 10.54
C HIS A 792 24.49 -27.46 11.09
N GLY A 793 24.55 -27.94 12.33
CA GLY A 793 23.40 -28.50 13.05
C GLY A 793 23.70 -28.69 14.52
N THR A 794 22.77 -29.30 15.25
CA THR A 794 23.01 -29.71 16.63
C THR A 794 22.54 -31.15 16.88
N GLY A 795 23.09 -31.79 17.89
CA GLY A 795 22.47 -32.94 18.54
C GLY A 795 21.58 -32.48 19.69
N TRP A 796 20.51 -33.23 19.96
CA TRP A 796 19.53 -33.00 21.02
C TRP A 796 18.72 -31.70 20.88
N ARG A 797 17.49 -31.75 21.39
CA ARG A 797 16.53 -30.63 21.37
C ARG A 797 16.62 -29.76 22.62
N VAL A 798 16.49 -28.46 22.41
CA VAL A 798 16.22 -27.44 23.44
C VAL A 798 15.02 -26.59 23.03
N GLU A 799 14.60 -25.69 23.91
CA GLU A 799 13.55 -24.72 23.62
C GLU A 799 13.98 -23.75 22.49
N ASN A 800 13.04 -23.43 21.59
CA ASN A 800 13.27 -22.45 20.52
C ASN A 800 13.72 -21.10 21.11
N GLY A 801 14.69 -20.46 20.46
CA GLY A 801 15.30 -19.20 20.93
C GLY A 801 16.48 -19.38 21.89
N THR A 802 16.72 -20.61 22.39
CA THR A 802 17.90 -20.90 23.22
C THR A 802 19.18 -20.71 22.41
N PRO A 803 20.14 -19.88 22.85
CA PRO A 803 21.46 -19.84 22.26
C PRO A 803 22.18 -21.15 22.53
N VAL A 804 22.59 -21.86 21.47
CA VAL A 804 23.28 -23.16 21.56
C VAL A 804 24.76 -23.05 21.23
N ALA A 805 25.13 -22.06 20.42
CA ALA A 805 26.52 -21.78 20.08
C ALA A 805 26.75 -20.28 19.82
N LEU A 806 28.02 -19.91 19.73
CA LEU A 806 28.47 -18.57 19.38
C LEU A 806 29.68 -18.67 18.45
N PHE A 807 29.61 -18.05 17.27
CA PHE A 807 30.82 -17.74 16.51
C PHE A 807 31.35 -16.35 16.88
N VAL A 808 32.65 -16.17 16.97
CA VAL A 808 33.30 -14.86 17.14
C VAL A 808 34.20 -14.60 15.94
N VAL A 809 33.81 -13.64 15.12
CA VAL A 809 34.57 -13.10 13.99
C VAL A 809 35.63 -12.16 14.50
N ARG A 810 36.89 -12.43 14.17
CA ARG A 810 38.04 -11.56 14.44
C ARG A 810 38.45 -10.87 13.16
N TYR A 811 38.43 -9.55 13.15
CA TYR A 811 38.92 -8.76 12.02
C TYR A 811 40.41 -8.46 12.17
N ALA A 812 41.09 -8.24 11.05
CA ALA A 812 42.51 -7.90 11.03
C ALA A 812 42.83 -6.57 11.76
N ASP A 813 41.85 -5.67 11.88
CA ASP A 813 41.99 -4.39 12.59
C ASP A 813 41.72 -4.49 14.12
N GLY A 814 41.55 -5.71 14.65
CA GLY A 814 41.32 -5.98 16.07
C GLY A 814 39.86 -5.97 16.50
N ARG A 815 38.90 -5.68 15.60
CA ARG A 815 37.47 -5.78 15.93
C ARG A 815 37.06 -7.24 16.17
N LEU A 816 36.06 -7.41 17.03
CA LEU A 816 35.40 -8.69 17.27
C LEU A 816 33.90 -8.54 17.04
N GLN A 817 33.30 -9.54 16.38
CA GLN A 817 31.86 -9.59 16.14
C GLN A 817 31.32 -10.97 16.48
N ALA A 818 30.33 -11.03 17.38
CA ALA A 818 29.74 -12.28 17.81
C ALA A 818 28.50 -12.62 16.96
N ILE A 819 28.33 -13.90 16.62
CA ILE A 819 27.21 -14.47 15.86
C ILE A 819 26.59 -15.58 16.72
N PRO A 820 25.52 -15.30 17.47
CA PRO A 820 24.84 -16.33 18.24
C PRO A 820 24.06 -17.26 17.30
N ILE A 821 24.20 -18.56 17.53
CA ILE A 821 23.42 -19.60 16.86
C ILE A 821 22.28 -20.01 17.78
N LEU A 822 21.04 -19.76 17.34
CA LEU A 822 19.82 -20.00 18.10
C LEU A 822 19.12 -21.28 17.61
N TYR A 823 18.73 -22.12 18.56
CA TYR A 823 17.89 -23.27 18.29
C TYR A 823 16.50 -22.82 17.81
N GLY A 824 15.96 -23.46 16.78
CA GLY A 824 14.67 -23.15 16.20
C GLY A 824 14.69 -22.05 15.12
N ARG A 825 15.73 -21.20 15.08
CA ARG A 825 15.92 -20.16 14.05
C ARG A 825 17.04 -20.51 13.07
N ASP A 826 18.22 -20.85 13.57
CA ASP A 826 19.42 -21.06 12.75
C ASP A 826 19.68 -22.56 12.52
N VAL A 827 19.39 -23.36 13.55
CA VAL A 827 19.57 -24.81 13.59
C VAL A 827 18.46 -25.47 14.40
N ARG A 828 18.25 -26.76 14.18
CA ARG A 828 17.61 -27.66 15.17
C ARG A 828 18.42 -28.95 15.25
N ASP A 829 17.88 -29.91 15.99
CA ASP A 829 18.40 -31.27 16.04
C ASP A 829 18.50 -31.83 14.61
N TRP A 830 19.68 -32.37 14.27
CA TRP A 830 19.96 -33.01 12.99
C TRP A 830 19.08 -34.23 12.73
N TRP A 831 18.45 -34.82 13.75
CA TRP A 831 17.32 -35.74 13.60
C TRP A 831 16.01 -34.96 13.55
N ALA A 832 15.30 -35.05 12.43
CA ALA A 832 13.95 -34.49 12.30
C ALA A 832 12.98 -35.13 13.30
N GLN A 833 12.22 -34.32 14.03
CA GLN A 833 11.22 -34.80 14.98
C GLN A 833 9.82 -34.67 14.39
N ALA A 834 8.92 -35.60 14.72
CA ALA A 834 7.58 -35.67 14.14
C ALA A 834 6.64 -34.55 14.63
N ASP A 835 6.92 -33.96 15.79
CA ASP A 835 6.12 -32.93 16.47
C ASP A 835 6.61 -31.50 16.18
N GLU A 836 7.50 -31.33 15.22
CA GLU A 836 8.09 -30.03 14.92
C GLU A 836 7.16 -29.15 14.09
N THR A 837 6.74 -28.04 14.70
CA THR A 837 5.98 -27.00 14.01
C THR A 837 6.85 -26.30 12.96
N VAL A 838 6.25 -26.04 11.80
CA VAL A 838 6.84 -25.21 10.74
C VAL A 838 6.73 -23.75 11.16
N ASP A 839 7.71 -23.27 11.91
CA ASP A 839 7.83 -21.84 12.23
C ASP A 839 8.34 -21.09 10.99
N SER A 840 7.86 -19.87 10.74
CA SER A 840 8.28 -19.05 9.58
C SER A 840 8.81 -17.68 10.04
N PRO A 841 10.07 -17.31 9.73
CA PRO A 841 11.09 -18.14 9.06
C PRO A 841 11.79 -19.08 10.05
N GLY A 842 11.67 -20.39 9.81
CA GLY A 842 12.48 -21.42 10.47
C GLY A 842 13.86 -21.57 9.81
N PRO A 843 14.70 -22.48 10.32
CA PRO A 843 16.05 -22.66 9.80
C PRO A 843 16.02 -23.17 8.36
N VAL A 844 16.94 -22.67 7.52
CA VAL A 844 17.02 -23.07 6.11
C VAL A 844 17.65 -24.46 6.03
N VAL A 845 16.84 -25.46 5.70
CA VAL A 845 17.31 -26.83 5.49
C VAL A 845 18.10 -26.88 4.19
N ALA A 846 19.40 -27.13 4.30
CA ALA A 846 20.34 -27.19 3.19
C ALA A 846 20.38 -28.58 2.55
N TRP A 847 20.19 -29.62 3.36
CA TRP A 847 20.19 -31.01 2.94
C TRP A 847 19.32 -31.86 3.85
N THR A 848 18.69 -32.88 3.28
CA THR A 848 17.98 -33.94 3.99
C THR A 848 18.45 -35.31 3.51
N GLY A 849 18.51 -36.28 4.41
CA GLY A 849 18.84 -37.65 4.06
C GLY A 849 18.42 -38.64 5.13
N ALA A 850 19.01 -39.82 5.12
CA ALA A 850 18.77 -40.86 6.12
C ALA A 850 20.04 -41.69 6.32
N ASN A 851 20.18 -42.25 7.52
CA ASN A 851 21.16 -43.28 7.84
C ASN A 851 20.45 -44.47 8.51
N ALA A 852 21.19 -45.51 8.92
CA ALA A 852 20.59 -46.70 9.53
C ALA A 852 19.81 -46.37 10.81
N ALA A 853 20.32 -45.45 11.63
CA ALA A 853 19.72 -45.08 12.90
C ALA A 853 18.44 -44.25 12.72
N THR A 854 18.41 -43.29 11.80
CA THR A 854 17.20 -42.51 11.52
C THR A 854 16.15 -43.35 10.81
N ALA A 855 16.55 -44.26 9.90
CA ALA A 855 15.63 -45.18 9.23
C ALA A 855 14.93 -46.11 10.23
N ALA A 856 15.68 -46.68 11.19
CA ALA A 856 15.11 -47.50 12.27
C ALA A 856 14.13 -46.71 13.16
N ALA A 857 14.35 -45.40 13.33
CA ALA A 857 13.49 -44.52 14.10
C ALA A 857 12.34 -43.88 13.29
N GLY A 858 12.22 -44.17 11.98
CA GLY A 858 11.24 -43.52 11.10
C GLY A 858 11.46 -42.01 10.95
N ARG A 859 12.70 -41.55 11.04
CA ARG A 859 13.11 -40.14 11.01
C ARG A 859 14.03 -39.86 9.83
N ALA A 860 14.23 -38.58 9.53
CA ALA A 860 15.19 -38.11 8.53
C ALA A 860 16.32 -37.30 9.18
N LEU A 861 17.48 -37.31 8.54
CA LEU A 861 18.57 -36.39 8.79
C LEU A 861 18.29 -35.05 8.12
N ARG A 862 18.76 -33.97 8.73
CA ARG A 862 18.72 -32.61 8.16
C ARG A 862 19.92 -31.79 8.61
N ILE A 863 20.46 -31.03 7.67
CA ILE A 863 21.57 -30.09 7.89
C ILE A 863 21.11 -28.70 7.45
N TYR A 864 21.55 -27.67 8.17
CA TYR A 864 21.08 -26.31 7.96
C TYR A 864 22.15 -25.41 7.38
N GLN A 865 21.70 -24.43 6.61
CA GLN A 865 22.53 -23.33 6.16
C GLN A 865 22.13 -22.05 6.88
N THR A 866 23.07 -21.44 7.59
CA THR A 866 22.90 -20.09 8.14
C THR A 866 23.78 -19.11 7.37
N THR A 867 23.19 -18.01 6.92
CA THR A 867 23.95 -16.93 6.27
C THR A 867 24.02 -15.74 7.19
N TRP A 868 25.24 -15.30 7.49
CA TRP A 868 25.49 -14.10 8.26
C TRP A 868 26.05 -13.00 7.36
N PRO A 869 25.35 -11.86 7.19
CA PRO A 869 25.88 -10.71 6.47
C PRO A 869 26.98 -10.05 7.29
N ASN A 870 28.17 -9.85 6.69
CA ASN A 870 29.28 -9.17 7.33
C ASN A 870 29.00 -7.65 7.36
N PRO A 871 28.88 -7.00 8.54
CA PRO A 871 28.65 -5.57 8.65
C PRO A 871 29.86 -4.73 8.22
N PHE A 872 31.04 -5.34 8.10
CA PHE A 872 32.29 -4.69 7.70
C PHE A 872 32.90 -5.43 6.50
N PRO A 873 32.27 -5.37 5.32
CA PRO A 873 32.72 -6.13 4.15
C PRO A 873 34.08 -5.67 3.63
N ASP A 874 34.46 -4.42 3.91
CA ASP A 874 35.73 -3.83 3.48
C ASP A 874 36.90 -4.13 4.43
N VAL A 875 36.62 -4.69 5.61
CA VAL A 875 37.64 -5.08 6.60
C VAL A 875 37.91 -6.56 6.47
N GLU A 876 39.19 -6.94 6.41
CA GLU A 876 39.58 -8.33 6.35
C GLU A 876 39.15 -9.06 7.62
N VAL A 877 38.48 -10.20 7.45
CA VAL A 877 38.23 -11.14 8.55
C VAL A 877 39.47 -12.00 8.68
N ALA A 878 40.15 -11.91 9.84
CA ALA A 878 41.35 -12.69 10.12
C ALA A 878 40.98 -14.15 10.45
N SER A 879 40.06 -14.35 11.41
CA SER A 879 39.68 -15.69 11.86
C SER A 879 38.28 -15.76 12.50
N LEU A 880 37.81 -16.97 12.75
CA LEU A 880 36.60 -17.29 13.49
C LEU A 880 36.94 -18.17 14.71
N ASP A 881 36.28 -17.90 15.83
CA ASP A 881 36.21 -18.82 16.98
C ASP A 881 34.77 -19.36 17.08
N PHE A 882 34.60 -20.58 17.59
CA PHE A 882 33.33 -21.28 17.74
C PHE A 882 33.20 -21.79 19.18
N PHE A 883 32.16 -21.38 19.89
CA PHE A 883 31.91 -21.71 21.30
C PHE A 883 30.56 -22.38 21.48
N SER A 884 30.48 -23.31 22.41
CA SER A 884 29.22 -23.84 22.94
C SER A 884 28.75 -22.98 24.11
N THR A 885 27.44 -22.82 24.22
CA THR A 885 26.82 -22.19 25.40
C THR A 885 26.61 -23.17 26.56
N MET A 886 27.01 -24.44 26.38
CA MET A 886 26.76 -25.53 27.32
C MET A 886 25.26 -25.67 27.65
N SER A 887 24.40 -25.45 26.65
CA SER A 887 22.99 -25.82 26.69
C SER A 887 22.79 -27.34 26.70
N GLU A 888 21.55 -27.82 26.80
CA GLU A 888 21.28 -29.26 26.63
C GLU A 888 21.65 -29.75 25.21
N SER A 889 21.57 -28.88 24.20
CA SER A 889 21.93 -29.19 22.82
C SER A 889 23.43 -29.06 22.57
N ALA A 890 23.97 -29.90 21.69
CA ALA A 890 25.39 -29.95 21.35
C ALA A 890 25.63 -29.52 19.88
N PRO A 891 26.19 -28.33 19.62
CA PRO A 891 26.32 -27.80 18.28
C PRO A 891 27.53 -28.36 17.52
N PHE A 892 27.41 -28.46 16.19
CA PHE A 892 28.49 -28.88 15.30
C PHE A 892 28.43 -28.15 13.95
N VAL A 893 29.58 -27.97 13.29
CA VAL A 893 29.69 -27.37 11.93
C VAL A 893 30.43 -28.30 10.97
N ILE A 894 29.97 -28.37 9.71
CA ILE A 894 30.50 -29.25 8.66
C ILE A 894 31.40 -28.48 7.69
N ALA A 895 30.92 -27.32 7.23
CA ALA A 895 31.62 -26.50 6.25
C ALA A 895 31.28 -25.01 6.45
N ILE A 896 32.23 -24.15 6.08
CA ILE A 896 32.05 -22.70 6.10
C ILE A 896 32.51 -22.14 4.75
N THR A 897 31.66 -21.33 4.12
CA THR A 897 31.96 -20.64 2.86
C THR A 897 31.78 -19.14 3.04
N VAL A 898 32.66 -18.33 2.46
CA VAL A 898 32.51 -16.87 2.44
C VAL A 898 32.19 -16.36 1.03
N GLU A 899 31.43 -15.27 0.96
CA GLU A 899 31.05 -14.57 -0.29
C GLU A 899 31.70 -13.20 -0.40
#